data_AF-A0A9Q3F2W9-F1
#
_entry.id   AF-A0A9Q3F2W9-F1
#
_cell.length_a   1.000
_cell.length_b   1.000
_cell.length_c   1.000
_cell.angle_alpha   90.00
_cell.angle_beta   90.00
_cell.angle_gamma   90.00
#
_symmetry.space_group_name_H-M   'P 1'
#
loop_
_entity.id
_entity.type
_entity.pdbx_description
1 polymer ?
#
loop_
_entity_poly.entity_id
_entity_poly.type
_entity_poly.pdbx_seq_one_letter_code
_entity_poly.pdbx_strand_id
1 'polypeptide(L)'
;MAHIPLPPSPTSSSTSLNPSPSPPPPQLSSHRDQANDVGTPSIDLNLFELIFQSLVPIISGQSTLLSLHQTLNQLTQNQPSLPLHTSQLLEILNERHDQLDRLRVCDTAKELNSDNSPSLKLHSKLELNNAKTENDNESDETSKLVLEQLQSKLKQEEEKRAKSISLLRAVRQKLVQVEKDKAALETTFNQTKADKAVQIEELQREKKGLENELSRQRITHDQQVSKLRHSFERDTQSLKAHFERDSAAKKSQAELDIITLKAAHERELTSRNQKISQLELRLRELSNDRDKLFDQLQTSQAELETIVVQNDEIKGNSGELEHQLNQSRNRVHALMEEIDQLGRLKASYHREENGLQKLMDELEQQHSTKISSLTSRITQLEKERTDVENELGDNLKERLEEIERLRAEFNLKSLEYTDSIKNITKRNEEILKSQEEIKSLRDQLKAVEQARSSQSDLVLKSHQELENLRNQLKLLTETLEEKESRESQLKSQVEKLKDEMRNVEGVKELLRGTDESKRFDGVGYFSNFSNSSKLFHQQELSNENNREIHEIIDKDGTENEESKDARSLNQQEEPFDQTNHENNGHKNHDLEAEVNFEYLRNTLLQFLEHKEMRPHLVRVLGVILHFTPQETRRLAAKV
;
A
#
# COMPACT_ATOMS: atom_id res chain seq x y z
N MET A 1 51.24 10.75 -76.06
CA MET A 1 49.88 10.93 -76.62
C MET A 1 49.30 9.57 -76.94
N ALA A 2 48.28 9.14 -76.19
CA ALA A 2 47.37 8.05 -76.53
C ALA A 2 46.12 8.24 -75.65
N HIS A 3 44.91 8.11 -76.21
CA HIS A 3 43.68 8.22 -75.43
C HIS A 3 43.30 6.87 -74.82
N ILE A 4 42.85 6.90 -73.56
CA ILE A 4 42.08 5.83 -72.93
C ILE A 4 40.76 6.48 -72.44
N PRO A 5 39.58 5.96 -72.81
CA PRO A 5 38.30 6.57 -72.44
C PRO A 5 37.91 6.24 -70.99
N LEU A 6 37.22 7.18 -70.33
CA LEU A 6 36.55 6.91 -69.04
C LEU A 6 35.16 6.28 -69.28
N PRO A 7 34.67 5.43 -68.36
CA PRO A 7 33.26 5.03 -68.34
C PRO A 7 32.35 6.20 -67.92
N PRO A 8 31.06 6.19 -68.29
CA PRO A 8 30.14 7.31 -68.07
C PRO A 8 29.69 7.46 -66.60
N SER A 9 29.46 8.71 -66.20
CA SER A 9 28.82 9.07 -64.92
C SER A 9 27.33 8.68 -64.91
N PRO A 10 26.78 8.21 -63.77
CA PRO A 10 25.38 7.80 -63.68
C PRO A 10 24.43 9.00 -63.84
N THR A 11 23.40 8.82 -64.68
CA THR A 11 22.35 9.82 -64.91
C THR A 11 21.37 9.90 -63.75
N SER A 12 21.16 11.09 -63.20
CA SER A 12 20.16 11.35 -62.15
C SER A 12 18.72 11.32 -62.71
N SER A 13 18.10 10.14 -62.73
CA SER A 13 16.70 9.96 -63.11
C SER A 13 15.76 10.39 -61.97
N SER A 14 15.27 11.62 -62.01
CA SER A 14 14.31 12.16 -61.03
C SER A 14 12.89 11.64 -61.29
N THR A 15 12.58 10.43 -60.83
CA THR A 15 11.23 9.85 -60.91
C THR A 15 10.31 10.50 -59.89
N SER A 16 9.40 11.36 -60.35
CA SER A 16 8.35 11.95 -59.52
C SER A 16 7.28 10.90 -59.17
N LEU A 17 7.33 10.35 -57.95
CA LEU A 17 6.24 9.53 -57.42
C LEU A 17 5.13 10.41 -56.86
N ASN A 18 3.90 10.18 -57.32
CA ASN A 18 2.70 10.79 -56.75
C ASN A 18 2.49 10.35 -55.28
N PRO A 19 1.94 11.21 -54.42
CA PRO A 19 1.52 10.80 -53.08
C PRO A 19 0.35 9.81 -53.18
N SER A 20 0.57 8.58 -52.70
CA SER A 20 -0.54 7.64 -52.47
C SER A 20 -1.40 8.16 -51.31
N PRO A 21 -2.75 8.12 -51.41
CA PRO A 21 -3.62 8.55 -50.32
C PRO A 21 -3.47 7.65 -49.08
N SER A 22 -3.63 8.24 -47.91
CA SER A 22 -3.61 7.54 -46.61
C SER A 22 -4.76 6.52 -46.52
N PRO A 23 -4.56 5.36 -45.87
CA PRO A 23 -5.66 4.45 -45.57
C PRO A 23 -6.64 5.11 -44.59
N PRO A 24 -7.97 4.95 -44.76
CA PRO A 24 -8.94 5.44 -43.80
C PRO A 24 -8.87 4.64 -42.48
N PRO A 25 -9.27 5.25 -41.34
CA PRO A 25 -9.34 4.53 -40.07
C PRO A 25 -10.39 3.41 -40.14
N PRO A 26 -10.22 2.30 -39.38
CA PRO A 26 -11.14 1.17 -39.43
C PRO A 26 -12.53 1.58 -38.94
N GLN A 27 -13.54 1.43 -39.80
CA GLN A 27 -14.94 1.58 -39.40
C GLN A 27 -15.37 0.38 -38.55
N LEU A 28 -15.57 0.61 -37.26
CA LEU A 28 -16.19 -0.35 -36.36
C LEU A 28 -17.66 -0.55 -36.76
N SER A 29 -17.94 -1.68 -37.42
CA SER A 29 -19.30 -2.08 -37.80
C SER A 29 -20.11 -2.43 -36.56
N SER A 30 -20.94 -1.50 -36.10
CA SER A 30 -21.84 -1.70 -34.96
C SER A 30 -23.00 -2.65 -35.32
N HIS A 31 -22.74 -3.95 -35.32
CA HIS A 31 -23.81 -4.93 -35.40
C HIS A 31 -24.53 -5.04 -34.05
N ARG A 32 -25.84 -4.83 -34.12
CA ARG A 32 -26.78 -4.69 -33.03
C ARG A 32 -27.19 -6.06 -32.48
N ASP A 33 -26.89 -6.31 -31.21
CA ASP A 33 -27.58 -7.29 -30.37
C ASP A 33 -28.19 -6.60 -29.14
N GLN A 34 -29.29 -7.15 -28.62
CA GLN A 34 -30.11 -6.52 -27.58
C GLN A 34 -30.04 -7.29 -26.26
N ALA A 35 -29.42 -6.69 -25.23
CA ALA A 35 -29.55 -7.17 -23.85
C ALA A 35 -29.44 -6.02 -22.83
N ASN A 36 -30.51 -5.83 -22.05
CA ASN A 36 -30.58 -5.15 -20.76
C ASN A 36 -29.85 -3.79 -20.61
N ASP A 37 -30.50 -2.74 -21.09
CA ASP A 37 -30.27 -1.37 -20.60
C ASP A 37 -30.76 -1.24 -19.15
N VAL A 38 -29.85 -0.87 -18.24
CA VAL A 38 -30.15 -0.45 -16.86
C VAL A 38 -29.63 0.97 -16.70
N GLY A 39 -30.48 1.94 -17.03
CA GLY A 39 -30.11 3.35 -17.06
C GLY A 39 -29.59 3.87 -15.73
N THR A 40 -28.41 4.51 -15.77
CA THR A 40 -27.85 5.29 -14.66
C THR A 40 -27.89 6.79 -15.04
N PRO A 41 -28.22 7.70 -14.11
CA PRO A 41 -28.61 9.07 -14.48
C PRO A 41 -27.41 10.02 -14.63
N SER A 42 -27.28 10.67 -15.79
CA SER A 42 -26.30 11.72 -16.07
C SER A 42 -26.58 13.06 -15.35
N ILE A 43 -27.15 13.03 -14.14
CA ILE A 43 -27.75 14.19 -13.45
C ILE A 43 -26.81 14.80 -12.39
N ASP A 44 -26.00 13.98 -11.71
CA ASP A 44 -25.24 14.39 -10.52
C ASP A 44 -24.20 15.50 -10.77
N LEU A 45 -23.62 15.58 -11.97
CA LEU A 45 -22.59 16.56 -12.31
C LEU A 45 -23.08 18.02 -12.19
N ASN A 46 -24.27 18.33 -12.72
CA ASN A 46 -24.87 19.67 -12.61
C ASN A 46 -25.21 20.02 -11.16
N LEU A 47 -25.64 19.04 -10.36
CA LEU A 47 -25.97 19.24 -8.95
C LEU A 47 -24.72 19.63 -8.15
N PHE A 48 -23.61 18.92 -8.38
CA PHE A 48 -22.35 19.16 -7.68
C PHE A 48 -21.74 20.51 -8.04
N GLU A 49 -21.77 20.91 -9.31
CA GLU A 49 -21.23 22.19 -9.76
C GLU A 49 -22.04 23.39 -9.21
N LEU A 50 -23.37 23.28 -9.15
CA LEU A 50 -24.23 24.30 -8.55
C LEU A 50 -23.98 24.46 -7.04
N ILE A 51 -23.79 23.34 -6.32
CA ILE A 51 -23.42 23.34 -4.90
C ILE A 51 -22.03 23.99 -4.72
N PHE A 52 -21.06 23.67 -5.58
CA PHE A 52 -19.72 24.26 -5.51
C PHE A 52 -19.73 25.78 -5.75
N GLN A 53 -20.50 26.25 -6.74
CA GLN A 53 -20.66 27.69 -7.00
C GLN A 53 -21.35 28.44 -5.85
N SER A 54 -22.20 27.78 -5.06
CA SER A 54 -22.80 28.38 -3.84
C SER A 54 -21.85 28.42 -2.63
N LEU A 55 -20.86 27.53 -2.57
CA LEU A 55 -19.87 27.44 -1.49
C LEU A 55 -18.70 28.42 -1.63
N VAL A 56 -18.24 28.69 -2.86
CA VAL A 56 -17.09 29.60 -3.11
C VAL A 56 -17.30 31.02 -2.52
N PRO A 57 -18.47 31.66 -2.64
CA PRO A 57 -18.76 32.95 -1.98
C PRO A 57 -18.71 32.92 -0.44
N ILE A 58 -18.94 31.75 0.18
CA ILE A 58 -18.95 31.58 1.64
C ILE A 58 -17.53 31.41 2.17
N ILE A 59 -16.72 30.60 1.47
CA ILE A 59 -15.30 30.39 1.77
C ILE A 59 -14.50 31.71 1.61
N SER A 60 -14.93 32.59 0.70
CA SER A 60 -14.39 33.96 0.55
C SER A 60 -15.06 35.02 1.44
N GLY A 61 -15.98 34.62 2.33
CA GLY A 61 -16.61 35.51 3.32
C GLY A 61 -17.59 36.55 2.77
N GLN A 62 -18.02 36.42 1.51
CA GLN A 62 -18.90 37.38 0.82
C GLN A 62 -20.39 37.08 1.03
N SER A 63 -20.76 35.84 1.36
CA SER A 63 -22.13 35.45 1.68
C SER A 63 -22.24 34.73 3.03
N THR A 64 -23.42 34.81 3.65
CA THR A 64 -23.69 34.18 4.94
C THR A 64 -24.18 32.75 4.76
N LEU A 65 -23.98 31.92 5.79
CA LEU A 65 -24.42 30.52 5.84
C LEU A 65 -25.93 30.33 5.52
N LEU A 66 -26.73 31.38 5.71
CA LEU A 66 -28.16 31.42 5.41
C LEU A 66 -28.47 31.33 3.91
N SER A 67 -27.61 31.83 3.01
CA SER A 67 -27.85 31.73 1.56
C SER A 67 -27.63 30.32 1.02
N LEU A 68 -26.71 29.55 1.62
CA LEU A 68 -26.51 28.12 1.34
C LEU A 68 -27.77 27.33 1.71
N HIS A 69 -28.29 27.60 2.91
CA HIS A 69 -29.50 26.96 3.44
C HIS A 69 -30.73 27.24 2.57
N GLN A 70 -30.88 28.46 2.07
CA GLN A 70 -31.96 28.81 1.12
C GLN A 70 -31.80 28.13 -0.23
N THR A 71 -30.59 28.08 -0.81
CA THR A 71 -30.36 27.42 -2.11
C THR A 71 -30.50 25.90 -2.03
N LEU A 72 -30.06 25.25 -0.96
CA LEU A 72 -30.30 23.82 -0.71
C LEU A 72 -31.80 23.53 -0.54
N ASN A 73 -32.55 24.32 0.24
CA ASN A 73 -34.00 24.13 0.36
C ASN A 73 -34.75 24.31 -0.97
N GLN A 74 -34.32 25.26 -1.82
CA GLN A 74 -34.87 25.41 -3.17
C GLN A 74 -34.55 24.20 -4.07
N LEU A 75 -33.37 23.58 -3.93
CA LEU A 75 -33.04 22.32 -4.60
C LEU A 75 -33.98 21.19 -4.13
N THR A 76 -34.15 21.01 -2.82
CA THR A 76 -35.00 19.97 -2.22
C THR A 76 -36.48 20.11 -2.59
N GLN A 77 -36.98 21.34 -2.79
CA GLN A 77 -38.35 21.57 -3.28
C GLN A 77 -38.53 21.23 -4.77
N ASN A 78 -37.48 21.34 -5.59
CA ASN A 78 -37.53 21.08 -7.03
C ASN A 78 -37.18 19.63 -7.41
N GLN A 79 -36.46 18.88 -6.55
CA GLN A 79 -36.20 17.46 -6.73
C GLN A 79 -36.38 16.69 -5.41
N PRO A 80 -37.37 15.78 -5.29
CA PRO A 80 -37.65 15.07 -4.03
C PRO A 80 -36.70 13.89 -3.74
N SER A 81 -35.77 13.57 -4.65
CA SER A 81 -34.84 12.44 -4.54
C SER A 81 -33.39 12.93 -4.49
N LEU A 82 -33.03 13.67 -3.44
CA LEU A 82 -31.67 14.16 -3.21
C LEU A 82 -30.72 13.02 -2.76
N PRO A 83 -29.45 12.99 -3.24
CA PRO A 83 -28.46 12.01 -2.78
C PRO A 83 -28.23 12.08 -1.27
N LEU A 84 -28.04 10.93 -0.61
CA LEU A 84 -28.02 10.79 0.86
C LEU A 84 -27.14 11.83 1.59
N HIS A 85 -25.94 12.11 1.07
CA HIS A 85 -25.03 13.08 1.67
C HIS A 85 -25.50 14.54 1.58
N THR A 86 -26.30 14.90 0.57
CA THR A 86 -26.91 16.24 0.48
C THR A 86 -28.03 16.40 1.50
N SER A 87 -28.82 15.35 1.73
CA SER A 87 -29.83 15.30 2.79
C SER A 87 -29.21 15.38 4.19
N GLN A 88 -28.13 14.63 4.45
CA GLN A 88 -27.36 14.72 5.70
C GLN A 88 -26.77 16.12 5.93
N LEU A 89 -26.27 16.77 4.87
CA LEU A 89 -25.73 18.12 4.96
C LEU A 89 -26.83 19.16 5.23
N LEU A 90 -28.02 19.01 4.62
CA LEU A 90 -29.19 19.83 4.93
C LEU A 90 -29.71 19.62 6.37
N GLU A 91 -29.69 18.39 6.88
CA GLU A 91 -30.06 18.04 8.25
C GLU A 91 -29.13 18.71 9.28
N ILE A 92 -27.80 18.63 9.08
CA ILE A 92 -26.79 19.31 9.91
C ILE A 92 -26.94 20.84 9.83
N LEU A 93 -27.28 21.40 8.66
CA LEU A 93 -27.54 22.83 8.51
C LEU A 93 -28.83 23.27 9.22
N ASN A 94 -29.90 22.46 9.17
CA ASN A 94 -31.13 22.70 9.92
C ASN A 94 -30.85 22.69 11.42
N GLU A 95 -30.13 21.69 11.94
CA GLU A 95 -29.78 21.62 13.36
C GLU A 95 -28.95 22.85 13.80
N ARG A 96 -27.99 23.28 12.98
CA ARG A 96 -27.21 24.52 13.23
C ARG A 96 -28.06 25.79 13.17
N HIS A 97 -29.10 25.83 12.34
CA HIS A 97 -30.01 26.98 12.26
C HIS A 97 -30.90 27.05 13.51
N ASP A 98 -31.45 25.90 13.93
CA ASP A 98 -32.24 25.74 15.15
C ASP A 98 -31.44 26.14 16.41
N GLN A 99 -30.15 25.76 16.47
CA GLN A 99 -29.23 26.17 17.54
C GLN A 99 -29.00 27.69 17.57
N LEU A 100 -28.96 28.38 16.42
CA LEU A 100 -28.78 29.83 16.34
C LEU A 100 -30.04 30.62 16.74
N ASP A 101 -31.23 30.18 16.34
CA ASP A 101 -32.48 30.84 16.77
C ASP A 101 -32.80 30.58 18.24
N ARG A 102 -32.43 29.42 18.80
CA ARG A 102 -32.46 29.18 20.26
C ARG A 102 -31.56 30.15 21.04
N LEU A 103 -30.41 30.55 20.48
CA LEU A 103 -29.54 31.57 21.10
C LEU A 103 -30.16 32.97 21.03
N ARG A 104 -30.77 33.36 19.91
CA ARG A 104 -31.49 34.65 19.77
C ARG A 104 -32.64 34.83 20.78
N VAL A 105 -33.30 33.74 21.18
CA VAL A 105 -34.35 33.76 22.21
C VAL A 105 -33.78 34.04 23.62
N CYS A 106 -32.49 33.78 23.87
CA CYS A 106 -31.86 34.05 25.17
C CYS A 106 -31.41 35.51 25.36
N ASP A 107 -31.04 36.22 24.29
CA ASP A 107 -30.47 37.58 24.38
C ASP A 107 -31.53 38.69 24.60
N THR A 108 -32.83 38.39 24.39
CA THR A 108 -33.93 39.35 24.57
C THR A 108 -34.44 39.48 26.02
N ALA A 109 -33.78 38.83 26.98
CA ALA A 109 -34.23 38.73 28.38
C ALA A 109 -33.41 39.53 29.41
N LYS A 110 -32.61 40.53 28.97
CA LYS A 110 -31.62 41.21 29.84
C LYS A 110 -31.50 42.75 29.71
N GLU A 111 -32.59 43.46 29.41
CA GLU A 111 -32.66 44.91 29.63
C GLU A 111 -33.84 45.30 30.53
N LEU A 112 -33.53 45.57 31.82
CA LEU A 112 -34.22 46.47 32.76
C LEU A 112 -33.72 46.20 34.19
N ASN A 113 -32.80 47.03 34.70
CA ASN A 113 -32.71 47.50 36.11
C ASN A 113 -31.34 48.16 36.41
N SER A 114 -31.26 49.46 36.14
CA SER A 114 -30.46 50.43 36.89
C SER A 114 -31.37 51.66 37.08
N ASP A 115 -31.26 52.53 38.09
CA ASP A 115 -30.28 52.68 39.18
C ASP A 115 -31.00 53.08 40.48
N ASN A 116 -30.38 52.84 41.65
CA ASN A 116 -29.84 53.91 42.51
C ASN A 116 -29.32 53.39 43.86
N SER A 117 -28.48 54.21 44.51
CA SER A 117 -27.76 53.88 45.76
C SER A 117 -27.75 55.11 46.73
N PRO A 118 -27.10 55.12 47.92
CA PRO A 118 -27.82 55.48 49.16
C PRO A 118 -27.29 56.71 49.93
N SER A 119 -28.01 57.16 50.99
CA SER A 119 -27.41 57.93 52.11
C SER A 119 -28.26 58.09 53.41
N LEU A 120 -27.74 57.54 54.51
CA LEU A 120 -27.41 58.18 55.82
C LEU A 120 -28.43 58.97 56.72
N LYS A 121 -28.49 58.53 58.00
CA LYS A 121 -28.39 59.29 59.29
C LYS A 121 -29.60 59.98 60.01
N LEU A 122 -30.03 59.32 61.11
CA LEU A 122 -29.95 59.74 62.56
C LEU A 122 -30.80 60.90 63.18
N HIS A 123 -30.99 60.76 64.52
CA HIS A 123 -31.49 61.71 65.56
C HIS A 123 -33.01 62.00 65.72
N SER A 124 -33.57 62.44 66.87
CA SER A 124 -33.46 62.03 68.31
C SER A 124 -34.31 62.95 69.25
N LYS A 125 -34.69 62.47 70.47
CA LYS A 125 -35.37 63.12 71.65
C LYS A 125 -36.83 62.65 71.91
N LEU A 126 -37.49 62.86 73.06
CA LEU A 126 -37.24 62.95 74.54
C LEU A 126 -38.31 63.85 75.23
N GLU A 127 -38.34 63.87 76.58
CA GLU A 127 -39.19 64.71 77.48
C GLU A 127 -40.67 64.23 77.59
N LEU A 128 -41.32 63.92 78.73
CA LEU A 128 -41.09 63.89 80.20
C LEU A 128 -41.45 65.15 81.04
N ASN A 129 -42.59 65.09 81.76
CA ASN A 129 -42.89 65.59 83.14
C ASN A 129 -44.37 65.24 83.52
N ASN A 130 -44.90 65.09 84.75
CA ASN A 130 -44.44 65.06 86.17
C ASN A 130 -44.92 66.22 87.10
N ALA A 131 -45.33 65.88 88.34
CA ALA A 131 -45.70 66.75 89.49
C ALA A 131 -46.97 67.67 89.33
N LYS A 132 -47.59 68.29 90.36
CA LYS A 132 -47.59 68.09 91.83
C LYS A 132 -49.02 68.16 92.48
N THR A 133 -49.24 68.87 93.60
CA THR A 133 -50.13 68.45 94.72
C THR A 133 -50.59 69.59 95.68
N GLU A 134 -51.30 69.22 96.78
CA GLU A 134 -51.62 70.03 98.01
C GLU A 134 -52.69 71.14 97.82
N ASN A 135 -53.43 71.66 98.82
CA ASN A 135 -53.62 71.35 100.27
C ASN A 135 -55.05 71.85 100.70
N ASP A 136 -55.52 72.14 101.94
CA ASP A 136 -54.99 72.23 103.33
C ASP A 136 -56.13 72.18 104.39
N ASN A 137 -55.81 72.30 105.70
CA ASN A 137 -56.66 72.76 106.84
C ASN A 137 -57.86 71.86 107.30
N GLU A 138 -58.38 71.89 108.55
CA GLU A 138 -58.28 72.83 109.70
C GLU A 138 -58.19 72.14 111.11
N SER A 139 -57.75 72.94 112.10
CA SER A 139 -58.12 72.92 113.54
C SER A 139 -57.47 71.95 114.55
N ASP A 140 -57.23 72.48 115.76
CA ASP A 140 -56.52 71.89 116.91
C ASP A 140 -57.50 71.48 118.06
N GLU A 141 -56.95 71.09 119.22
CA GLU A 141 -57.62 70.65 120.46
C GLU A 141 -58.19 69.21 120.50
N THR A 142 -57.92 68.40 119.47
CA THR A 142 -57.75 66.92 119.67
C THR A 142 -56.27 66.52 119.86
N SER A 143 -55.38 67.52 119.88
CA SER A 143 -53.98 67.45 119.45
C SER A 143 -53.03 66.66 120.35
N LYS A 144 -53.45 66.11 121.50
CA LYS A 144 -52.58 65.28 122.37
C LYS A 144 -52.69 63.79 122.04
N LEU A 145 -53.91 63.23 121.97
CA LEU A 145 -54.10 61.86 121.44
C LEU A 145 -53.86 61.82 119.93
N VAL A 146 -54.18 62.91 119.22
CA VAL A 146 -53.80 63.04 117.81
C VAL A 146 -52.29 63.20 117.64
N LEU A 147 -51.53 63.80 118.56
CA LEU A 147 -50.05 63.78 118.49
C LEU A 147 -49.47 62.38 118.56
N GLU A 148 -49.98 61.50 119.43
CA GLU A 148 -49.46 60.13 119.57
C GLU A 148 -49.91 59.22 118.41
N GLN A 149 -51.14 59.39 117.93
CA GLN A 149 -51.59 58.77 116.68
C GLN A 149 -50.84 59.33 115.45
N LEU A 150 -50.47 60.61 115.44
CA LEU A 150 -49.64 61.20 114.39
C LEU A 150 -48.20 60.73 114.50
N GLN A 151 -47.61 60.53 115.68
CA GLN A 151 -46.26 59.97 115.80
C GLN A 151 -46.20 58.51 115.36
N SER A 152 -47.23 57.71 115.64
CA SER A 152 -47.31 56.32 115.14
C SER A 152 -47.62 56.26 113.64
N LYS A 153 -48.54 57.10 113.13
CA LYS A 153 -48.76 57.28 111.67
C LYS A 153 -47.52 57.82 110.97
N LEU A 154 -46.81 58.79 111.54
CA LEU A 154 -45.56 59.36 111.02
C LEU A 154 -44.49 58.28 110.98
N LYS A 155 -44.27 57.49 112.04
CA LYS A 155 -43.32 56.36 111.99
C LYS A 155 -43.70 55.33 110.92
N GLN A 156 -44.99 55.03 110.73
CA GLN A 156 -45.45 54.16 109.64
C GLN A 156 -45.31 54.81 108.26
N GLU A 157 -45.40 56.13 108.15
CA GLU A 157 -45.32 56.90 106.90
C GLU A 157 -43.85 57.18 106.52
N GLU A 158 -42.97 57.39 107.50
CA GLU A 158 -41.51 57.32 107.41
C GLU A 158 -41.03 55.92 107.04
N GLU A 159 -41.60 54.84 107.61
CA GLU A 159 -41.28 53.47 107.22
C GLU A 159 -41.78 53.17 105.79
N LYS A 160 -42.96 53.67 105.40
CA LYS A 160 -43.45 53.61 104.01
C LYS A 160 -42.59 54.45 103.06
N ARG A 161 -42.13 55.64 103.47
CA ARG A 161 -41.17 56.47 102.72
C ARG A 161 -39.83 55.75 102.59
N ALA A 162 -39.31 55.14 103.65
CA ALA A 162 -38.06 54.39 103.63
C ALA A 162 -38.17 53.15 102.72
N LYS A 163 -39.28 52.39 102.80
CA LYS A 163 -39.56 51.26 101.90
C LYS A 163 -39.75 51.72 100.45
N SER A 164 -40.44 52.84 100.22
CA SER A 164 -40.64 53.43 98.89
C SER A 164 -39.34 53.97 98.29
N ILE A 165 -38.51 54.66 99.08
CA ILE A 165 -37.17 55.12 98.69
C ILE A 165 -36.25 53.93 98.44
N SER A 166 -36.32 52.87 99.26
CA SER A 166 -35.55 51.63 99.04
C SER A 166 -36.02 50.90 97.79
N LEU A 167 -37.33 50.88 97.51
CA LEU A 167 -37.90 50.31 96.28
C LEU A 167 -37.50 51.14 95.06
N LEU A 168 -37.59 52.47 95.12
CA LEU A 168 -37.10 53.39 94.08
C LEU A 168 -35.59 53.26 93.85
N ARG A 169 -34.81 53.02 94.90
CA ARG A 169 -33.36 52.75 94.83
C ARG A 169 -33.09 51.39 94.16
N ALA A 170 -33.84 50.35 94.53
CA ALA A 170 -33.74 49.03 93.91
C ALA A 170 -34.23 49.02 92.45
N VAL A 171 -35.30 49.75 92.12
CA VAL A 171 -35.79 49.96 90.76
C VAL A 171 -34.78 50.75 89.95
N ARG A 172 -34.24 51.87 90.46
CA ARG A 172 -33.19 52.64 89.78
C ARG A 172 -31.91 51.82 89.58
N GLN A 173 -31.51 51.01 90.57
CA GLN A 173 -30.35 50.13 90.46
C GLN A 173 -30.59 48.99 89.46
N LYS A 174 -31.78 48.37 89.44
CA LYS A 174 -32.17 47.40 88.40
C LYS A 174 -32.26 48.05 87.01
N LEU A 175 -32.76 49.27 86.90
CA LEU A 175 -32.90 49.97 85.62
C LEU A 175 -31.52 50.37 85.07
N VAL A 176 -30.62 50.91 85.89
CA VAL A 176 -29.21 51.15 85.52
C VAL A 176 -28.48 49.84 85.20
N GLN A 177 -28.78 48.75 85.90
CA GLN A 177 -28.22 47.44 85.59
C GLN A 177 -28.75 46.90 84.25
N VAL A 178 -30.06 47.03 83.96
CA VAL A 178 -30.66 46.66 82.67
C VAL A 178 -30.15 47.56 81.53
N GLU A 179 -29.91 48.85 81.77
CA GLU A 179 -29.26 49.75 80.81
C GLU A 179 -27.82 49.30 80.53
N LYS A 180 -27.06 48.91 81.56
CA LYS A 180 -25.70 48.41 81.44
C LYS A 180 -25.64 47.05 80.74
N ASP A 181 -26.55 46.14 81.05
CA ASP A 181 -26.63 44.81 80.45
C ASP A 181 -27.15 44.88 79.01
N LYS A 182 -28.08 45.80 78.72
CA LYS A 182 -28.47 46.17 77.36
C LYS A 182 -27.29 46.73 76.58
N ALA A 183 -26.52 47.67 77.15
CA ALA A 183 -25.34 48.22 76.51
C ALA A 183 -24.28 47.14 76.25
N ALA A 184 -24.08 46.20 77.19
CA ALA A 184 -23.21 45.05 77.00
C ALA A 184 -23.69 44.15 75.86
N LEU A 185 -24.98 43.78 75.84
CA LEU A 185 -25.59 43.01 74.75
C LEU A 185 -25.53 43.74 73.40
N GLU A 186 -25.66 45.07 73.40
CA GLU A 186 -25.55 45.89 72.19
C GLU A 186 -24.10 45.96 71.71
N THR A 187 -23.11 45.99 72.60
CA THR A 187 -21.68 45.85 72.21
C THR A 187 -21.36 44.46 71.67
N THR A 188 -21.82 43.36 72.29
CA THR A 188 -21.55 42.01 71.79
C THR A 188 -22.34 41.68 70.52
N PHE A 189 -23.54 42.22 70.35
CA PHE A 189 -24.29 42.14 69.09
C PHE A 189 -23.58 42.90 67.96
N ASN A 190 -23.12 44.13 68.22
CA ASN A 190 -22.37 44.90 67.21
C ASN A 190 -21.00 44.26 66.90
N GLN A 191 -20.32 43.67 67.89
CA GLN A 191 -19.06 42.94 67.68
C GLN A 191 -19.29 41.67 66.86
N THR A 192 -20.21 40.79 67.27
CA THR A 192 -20.53 39.56 66.48
C THR A 192 -21.11 39.86 65.09
N LYS A 193 -21.73 41.03 64.89
CA LYS A 193 -22.11 41.52 63.56
C LYS A 193 -20.91 41.98 62.73
N ALA A 194 -19.91 42.62 63.35
CA ALA A 194 -18.66 42.97 62.70
C ALA A 194 -17.83 41.72 62.35
N ASP A 195 -17.68 40.78 63.29
CA ASP A 195 -16.97 39.51 63.09
C ASP A 195 -17.59 38.71 61.91
N LYS A 196 -18.92 38.63 61.85
CA LYS A 196 -19.65 38.03 60.72
C LYS A 196 -19.45 38.79 59.40
N ALA A 197 -19.36 40.12 59.44
CA ALA A 197 -19.09 40.91 58.23
C ALA A 197 -17.66 40.65 57.71
N VAL A 198 -16.66 40.56 58.59
CA VAL A 198 -15.28 40.18 58.25
C VAL A 198 -15.25 38.76 57.67
N GLN A 199 -15.92 37.79 58.30
CA GLN A 199 -15.99 36.42 57.80
C GLN A 199 -16.68 36.31 56.43
N ILE A 200 -17.71 37.13 56.17
CA ILE A 200 -18.37 37.21 54.85
C ILE A 200 -17.42 37.83 53.81
N GLU A 201 -16.65 38.87 54.15
CA GLU A 201 -15.66 39.45 53.24
C GLU A 201 -14.51 38.48 52.94
N GLU A 202 -14.05 37.73 53.94
CA GLU A 202 -13.03 36.69 53.80
C GLU A 202 -13.51 35.55 52.89
N LEU A 203 -14.70 35.00 53.11
CA LEU A 203 -15.30 33.99 52.24
C LEU A 203 -15.54 34.52 50.81
N GLN A 204 -15.88 35.80 50.63
CA GLN A 204 -15.97 36.42 49.30
C GLN A 204 -14.59 36.55 48.62
N ARG A 205 -13.55 36.84 49.39
CA ARG A 205 -12.16 36.93 48.92
C ARG A 205 -11.61 35.56 48.53
N GLU A 206 -11.85 34.54 49.35
CA GLU A 206 -11.52 33.13 49.04
C GLU A 206 -12.27 32.63 47.82
N LYS A 207 -13.61 32.83 47.76
CA LYS A 207 -14.42 32.49 46.60
C LYS A 207 -13.87 33.12 45.32
N LYS A 208 -13.57 34.42 45.34
CA LYS A 208 -12.96 35.12 44.19
C LYS A 208 -11.57 34.57 43.86
N GLY A 209 -10.79 34.15 44.86
CA GLY A 209 -9.53 33.43 44.67
C GLY A 209 -9.70 32.11 43.92
N LEU A 210 -10.66 31.29 44.34
CA LEU A 210 -10.99 30.01 43.70
C LEU A 210 -11.57 30.20 42.29
N GLU A 211 -12.40 31.22 42.06
CA GLU A 211 -12.92 31.56 40.73
C GLU A 211 -11.80 32.02 39.77
N ASN A 212 -10.83 32.80 40.27
CA ASN A 212 -9.63 33.19 39.52
C ASN A 212 -8.73 31.98 39.21
N GLU A 213 -8.57 31.05 40.15
CA GLU A 213 -7.71 29.88 39.95
C GLU A 213 -8.37 28.84 39.02
N LEU A 214 -9.69 28.61 39.15
CA LEU A 214 -10.44 27.73 38.25
C LEU A 214 -10.47 28.28 36.81
N SER A 215 -10.60 29.61 36.63
CA SER A 215 -10.50 30.23 35.30
C SER A 215 -9.07 30.18 34.72
N ARG A 216 -8.02 30.35 35.54
CA ARG A 216 -6.63 30.09 35.12
C ARG A 216 -6.42 28.64 34.68
N GLN A 217 -6.90 27.68 35.45
CA GLN A 217 -6.75 26.26 35.14
C GLN A 217 -7.45 25.89 33.82
N ARG A 218 -8.68 26.39 33.59
CA ARG A 218 -9.36 26.30 32.29
C ARG A 218 -8.52 26.88 31.15
N ILE A 219 -8.00 28.10 31.29
CA ILE A 219 -7.14 28.73 30.28
C ILE A 219 -5.88 27.89 30.00
N THR A 220 -5.23 27.32 31.03
CA THR A 220 -4.05 26.46 30.83
C THR A 220 -4.40 25.12 30.17
N HIS A 221 -5.54 24.52 30.51
CA HIS A 221 -6.05 23.30 29.90
C HIS A 221 -6.39 23.54 28.42
N ASP A 222 -7.10 24.62 28.10
CA ASP A 222 -7.49 24.95 26.73
C ASP A 222 -6.26 25.30 25.88
N GLN A 223 -5.22 25.91 26.47
CA GLN A 223 -3.90 26.07 25.84
C GLN A 223 -3.19 24.74 25.59
N GLN A 224 -3.28 23.76 26.51
CA GLN A 224 -2.70 22.42 26.31
C GLN A 224 -3.44 21.65 25.20
N VAL A 225 -4.78 21.64 25.24
CA VAL A 225 -5.63 21.04 24.19
C VAL A 225 -5.38 21.71 22.83
N SER A 226 -5.24 23.04 22.80
CA SER A 226 -4.90 23.78 21.57
C SER A 226 -3.52 23.37 21.05
N LYS A 227 -2.49 23.29 21.90
CA LYS A 227 -1.14 22.84 21.50
C LYS A 227 -1.16 21.41 20.95
N LEU A 228 -1.88 20.49 21.59
CA LEU A 228 -2.04 19.11 21.12
C LEU A 228 -2.77 19.03 19.78
N ARG A 229 -3.82 19.83 19.57
CA ARG A 229 -4.50 19.92 18.27
C ARG A 229 -3.55 20.40 17.17
N HIS A 230 -2.76 21.45 17.43
CA HIS A 230 -1.79 21.97 16.45
C HIS A 230 -0.63 20.99 16.17
N SER A 231 -0.21 20.15 17.12
CA SER A 231 0.76 19.08 16.84
C SER A 231 0.13 17.97 16.00
N PHE A 232 -1.02 17.42 16.41
CA PHE A 232 -1.71 16.38 15.62
C PHE A 232 -2.07 16.84 14.21
N GLU A 233 -2.47 18.09 14.02
CA GLU A 233 -2.73 18.66 12.70
C GLU A 233 -1.44 18.75 11.85
N ARG A 234 -0.33 19.24 12.42
CA ARG A 234 0.97 19.27 11.74
C ARG A 234 1.46 17.87 11.37
N ASP A 235 1.35 16.91 12.29
CA ASP A 235 1.79 15.54 12.08
C ASP A 235 0.93 14.85 11.00
N THR A 236 -0.37 15.13 10.98
CA THR A 236 -1.30 14.69 9.92
C THR A 236 -0.97 15.31 8.56
N GLN A 237 -0.64 16.61 8.51
CA GLN A 237 -0.19 17.29 7.28
C GLN A 237 1.14 16.71 6.78
N SER A 238 2.10 16.47 7.68
CA SER A 238 3.40 15.87 7.35
C SER A 238 3.24 14.43 6.81
N LEU A 239 2.36 13.63 7.41
CA LEU A 239 2.08 12.27 6.97
C LEU A 239 1.40 12.23 5.59
N LYS A 240 0.46 13.15 5.32
CA LYS A 240 -0.15 13.32 3.99
C LYS A 240 0.90 13.69 2.94
N ALA A 241 1.74 14.70 3.23
CA ALA A 241 2.82 15.10 2.33
C ALA A 241 3.82 13.98 2.05
N HIS A 242 4.08 13.09 3.02
CA HIS A 242 4.90 11.89 2.82
C HIS A 242 4.22 10.90 1.86
N PHE A 243 2.96 10.54 2.09
CA PHE A 243 2.22 9.64 1.19
C PHE A 243 2.03 10.19 -0.22
N GLU A 244 1.82 11.50 -0.36
CA GLU A 244 1.76 12.17 -1.67
C GLU A 244 3.11 12.11 -2.41
N ARG A 245 4.22 12.35 -1.68
CA ARG A 245 5.58 12.22 -2.22
C ARG A 245 5.90 10.78 -2.63
N ASP A 246 5.57 9.79 -1.80
CA ASP A 246 5.79 8.37 -2.09
C ASP A 246 4.94 7.89 -3.28
N SER A 247 3.70 8.37 -3.39
CA SER A 247 2.80 8.08 -4.51
C SER A 247 3.33 8.69 -5.81
N ALA A 248 3.84 9.92 -5.78
CA ALA A 248 4.50 10.55 -6.92
C ALA A 248 5.80 9.82 -7.32
N ALA A 249 6.63 9.43 -6.35
CA ALA A 249 7.87 8.68 -6.60
C ALA A 249 7.58 7.31 -7.24
N LYS A 250 6.61 6.55 -6.70
CA LYS A 250 6.21 5.24 -7.26
C LYS A 250 5.62 5.34 -8.67
N LYS A 251 4.87 6.41 -8.98
CA LYS A 251 4.42 6.67 -10.35
C LYS A 251 5.58 6.99 -11.28
N SER A 252 6.49 7.88 -10.88
CA SER A 252 7.69 8.22 -11.65
C SER A 252 8.58 7.00 -11.91
N GLN A 253 8.70 6.08 -10.94
CA GLN A 253 9.45 4.84 -11.11
C GLN A 253 8.77 3.92 -12.13
N ALA A 254 7.47 3.64 -11.96
CA ALA A 254 6.72 2.81 -12.90
C ALA A 254 6.72 3.37 -14.35
N GLU A 255 6.72 4.70 -14.51
CA GLU A 255 6.89 5.34 -15.82
C GLU A 255 8.28 5.10 -16.43
N LEU A 256 9.35 5.18 -15.62
CA LEU A 256 10.72 4.84 -16.04
C LEU A 256 10.88 3.35 -16.37
N ASP A 257 10.25 2.46 -15.61
CA ASP A 257 10.26 1.00 -15.84
C ASP A 257 9.55 0.67 -17.15
N ILE A 258 8.39 1.29 -17.43
CA ILE A 258 7.66 1.16 -18.69
C ILE A 258 8.48 1.67 -19.88
N ILE A 259 9.22 2.78 -19.73
CA ILE A 259 10.13 3.29 -20.78
C ILE A 259 11.29 2.32 -21.01
N THR A 260 11.88 1.79 -19.94
CA THR A 260 13.01 0.85 -19.99
C THR A 260 12.61 -0.47 -20.65
N LEU A 261 11.44 -1.02 -20.30
CA LEU A 261 10.87 -2.22 -20.91
C LEU A 261 10.56 -2.03 -22.40
N LYS A 262 9.99 -0.87 -22.78
CA LYS A 262 9.76 -0.52 -24.19
C LYS A 262 11.08 -0.45 -24.98
N ALA A 263 12.11 0.20 -24.43
CA ALA A 263 13.42 0.29 -25.06
C ALA A 263 14.13 -1.07 -25.16
N ALA A 264 13.94 -1.98 -24.19
CA ALA A 264 14.43 -3.35 -24.27
C ALA A 264 13.72 -4.15 -25.38
N HIS A 265 12.39 -4.06 -25.47
CA HIS A 265 11.61 -4.71 -26.52
C HIS A 265 11.93 -4.17 -27.92
N GLU A 266 12.19 -2.86 -28.07
CA GLU A 266 12.62 -2.26 -29.34
C GLU A 266 14.00 -2.75 -29.80
N ARG A 267 14.95 -2.92 -28.85
CA ARG A 267 16.25 -3.58 -29.13
C ARG A 267 16.08 -5.04 -29.55
N GLU A 268 15.13 -5.76 -28.94
CA GLU A 268 14.85 -7.13 -29.35
C GLU A 268 14.21 -7.20 -30.74
N LEU A 269 13.21 -6.37 -31.03
CA LEU A 269 12.58 -6.29 -32.36
C LEU A 269 13.59 -5.92 -33.44
N THR A 270 14.48 -4.95 -33.20
CA THR A 270 15.52 -4.57 -34.17
C THR A 270 16.55 -5.69 -34.37
N SER A 271 16.94 -6.41 -33.31
CA SER A 271 17.80 -7.62 -33.41
C SER A 271 17.12 -8.76 -34.20
N ARG A 272 15.84 -9.06 -33.90
CA ARG A 272 15.04 -10.05 -34.63
C ARG A 272 14.90 -9.68 -36.11
N ASN A 273 14.63 -8.40 -36.42
CA ASN A 273 14.53 -7.90 -37.80
C ASN A 273 15.87 -8.01 -38.54
N GLN A 274 17.00 -7.64 -37.93
CA GLN A 274 18.33 -7.87 -38.51
C GLN A 274 18.56 -9.36 -38.80
N LYS A 275 18.12 -10.25 -37.91
CA LYS A 275 18.25 -11.70 -38.13
C LYS A 275 17.38 -12.22 -39.27
N ILE A 276 16.16 -11.68 -39.43
CA ILE A 276 15.29 -11.97 -40.57
C ILE A 276 15.96 -11.53 -41.87
N SER A 277 16.47 -10.29 -41.96
CA SER A 277 17.15 -9.80 -43.16
C SER A 277 18.42 -10.61 -43.53
N GLN A 278 19.17 -11.11 -42.53
CA GLN A 278 20.28 -12.04 -42.77
C GLN A 278 19.81 -13.39 -43.36
N LEU A 279 18.71 -13.94 -42.85
CA LEU A 279 18.16 -15.22 -43.33
C LEU A 279 17.55 -15.08 -44.73
N GLU A 280 16.87 -13.96 -45.02
CA GLU A 280 16.39 -13.63 -46.36
C GLU A 280 17.53 -13.50 -47.36
N LEU A 281 18.62 -12.81 -47.01
CA LEU A 281 19.79 -12.64 -47.87
C LEU A 281 20.41 -14.00 -48.20
N ARG A 282 20.64 -14.85 -47.19
CA ARG A 282 21.14 -16.22 -47.39
C ARG A 282 20.19 -17.09 -48.21
N LEU A 283 18.87 -16.89 -48.11
CA LEU A 283 17.88 -17.60 -48.92
C LEU A 283 17.90 -17.15 -50.39
N ARG A 284 18.15 -15.85 -50.66
CA ARG A 284 18.39 -15.34 -52.02
C ARG A 284 19.69 -15.90 -52.61
N GLU A 285 20.77 -15.94 -51.83
CA GLU A 285 22.05 -16.55 -52.23
C GLU A 285 21.86 -18.03 -52.61
N LEU A 286 21.22 -18.83 -51.75
CA LEU A 286 20.93 -20.24 -52.03
C LEU A 286 19.98 -20.45 -53.22
N SER A 287 19.06 -19.52 -53.50
CA SER A 287 18.28 -19.56 -54.75
C SER A 287 19.17 -19.30 -55.96
N ASN A 288 19.98 -18.24 -55.92
CA ASN A 288 20.90 -17.91 -57.02
C ASN A 288 21.89 -19.06 -57.31
N ASP A 289 22.37 -19.75 -56.28
CA ASP A 289 23.28 -20.88 -56.44
C ASP A 289 22.58 -22.15 -56.96
N ARG A 290 21.33 -22.41 -56.52
CA ARG A 290 20.48 -23.44 -57.16
C ARG A 290 20.30 -23.15 -58.65
N ASP A 291 20.03 -21.88 -59.00
CA ASP A 291 19.72 -21.49 -60.38
C ASP A 291 20.98 -21.59 -61.27
N LYS A 292 22.16 -21.18 -60.78
CA LYS A 292 23.45 -21.45 -61.45
C LYS A 292 23.71 -22.95 -61.66
N LEU A 293 23.42 -23.79 -60.66
CA LEU A 293 23.60 -25.24 -60.76
C LEU A 293 22.62 -25.87 -61.76
N PHE A 294 21.42 -25.30 -61.90
CA PHE A 294 20.45 -25.69 -62.92
C PHE A 294 20.95 -25.30 -64.33
N ASP A 295 21.44 -24.07 -64.50
CA ASP A 295 22.05 -23.62 -65.77
C ASP A 295 23.24 -24.50 -66.18
N GLN A 296 24.14 -24.83 -65.24
CA GLN A 296 25.29 -25.73 -65.46
C GLN A 296 24.86 -27.16 -65.82
N LEU A 297 23.80 -27.68 -65.20
CA LEU A 297 23.23 -28.98 -65.56
C LEU A 297 22.63 -28.95 -66.97
N GLN A 298 21.97 -27.85 -67.35
CA GLN A 298 21.38 -27.68 -68.67
C GLN A 298 22.46 -27.53 -69.77
N THR A 299 23.57 -26.82 -69.51
CA THR A 299 24.69 -26.78 -70.48
C THR A 299 25.36 -28.14 -70.61
N SER A 300 25.60 -28.86 -69.50
CA SER A 300 26.18 -30.20 -69.54
C SER A 300 25.27 -31.21 -70.25
N GLN A 301 23.95 -31.10 -70.11
CA GLN A 301 23.01 -31.91 -70.88
C GLN A 301 23.10 -31.60 -72.38
N ALA A 302 23.15 -30.33 -72.78
CA ALA A 302 23.27 -29.94 -74.20
C ALA A 302 24.62 -30.40 -74.82
N GLU A 303 25.70 -30.37 -74.04
CA GLU A 303 27.00 -30.94 -74.43
C GLU A 303 26.92 -32.46 -74.62
N LEU A 304 26.29 -33.19 -73.69
CA LEU A 304 26.08 -34.65 -73.81
C LEU A 304 25.22 -35.01 -75.02
N GLU A 305 24.12 -34.29 -75.27
CA GLU A 305 23.27 -34.47 -76.45
C GLU A 305 24.06 -34.21 -77.75
N THR A 306 24.91 -33.18 -77.77
CA THR A 306 25.82 -32.89 -78.90
C THR A 306 26.84 -34.01 -79.12
N ILE A 307 27.44 -34.54 -78.05
CA ILE A 307 28.39 -35.67 -78.12
C ILE A 307 27.71 -36.95 -78.61
N VAL A 308 26.45 -37.20 -78.22
CA VAL A 308 25.67 -38.35 -78.74
C VAL A 308 25.44 -38.22 -80.24
N VAL A 309 25.02 -37.05 -80.73
CA VAL A 309 24.84 -36.82 -82.19
C VAL A 309 26.15 -37.02 -82.95
N GLN A 310 27.26 -36.43 -82.49
CA GLN A 310 28.59 -36.63 -83.11
C GLN A 310 29.02 -38.11 -83.10
N ASN A 311 28.69 -38.85 -82.04
CA ASN A 311 29.00 -40.27 -81.95
C ASN A 311 28.20 -41.09 -82.97
N ASP A 312 26.92 -40.78 -83.17
CA ASP A 312 26.08 -41.44 -84.18
C ASP A 312 26.47 -41.06 -85.63
N GLU A 313 26.90 -39.82 -85.88
CA GLU A 313 27.55 -39.43 -87.15
C GLU A 313 28.83 -40.23 -87.41
N ILE A 314 29.71 -40.39 -86.41
CA ILE A 314 30.93 -41.20 -86.52
C ILE A 314 30.60 -42.68 -86.77
N LYS A 315 29.57 -43.24 -86.12
CA LYS A 315 29.09 -44.60 -86.43
C LYS A 315 28.60 -44.72 -87.87
N GLY A 316 27.82 -43.75 -88.35
CA GLY A 316 27.34 -43.71 -89.74
C GLY A 316 28.47 -43.68 -90.75
N ASN A 317 29.43 -42.76 -90.57
CA ASN A 317 30.63 -42.64 -91.39
C ASN A 317 31.50 -43.92 -91.35
N SER A 318 31.63 -44.56 -90.18
CA SER A 318 32.33 -45.84 -90.05
C SER A 318 31.63 -46.98 -90.80
N GLY A 319 30.30 -47.01 -90.80
CA GLY A 319 29.51 -47.97 -91.58
C GLY A 319 29.64 -47.75 -93.09
N GLU A 320 29.63 -46.50 -93.56
CA GLU A 320 29.89 -46.20 -94.97
C GLU A 320 31.32 -46.59 -95.37
N LEU A 321 32.32 -46.25 -94.55
CA LEU A 321 33.71 -46.66 -94.79
C LEU A 321 33.87 -48.19 -94.78
N GLU A 322 33.14 -48.93 -93.96
CA GLU A 322 33.12 -50.40 -94.02
C GLU A 322 32.48 -50.91 -95.32
N HIS A 323 31.38 -50.29 -95.78
CA HIS A 323 30.78 -50.62 -97.07
C HIS A 323 31.72 -50.32 -98.25
N GLN A 324 32.38 -49.16 -98.27
CA GLN A 324 33.39 -48.79 -99.28
C GLN A 324 34.60 -49.74 -99.22
N LEU A 325 35.07 -50.08 -98.02
CA LEU A 325 36.16 -51.04 -97.80
C LEU A 325 35.78 -52.43 -98.33
N ASN A 326 34.57 -52.92 -98.05
CA ASN A 326 34.09 -54.21 -98.54
C ASN A 326 33.83 -54.19 -100.06
N GLN A 327 33.36 -53.08 -100.64
CA GLN A 327 33.30 -52.91 -102.09
C GLN A 327 34.70 -52.93 -102.73
N SER A 328 35.68 -52.27 -102.11
CA SER A 328 37.07 -52.29 -102.57
C SER A 328 37.70 -53.68 -102.45
N ARG A 329 37.44 -54.42 -101.37
CA ARG A 329 37.85 -55.82 -101.19
C ARG A 329 37.23 -56.73 -102.26
N ASN A 330 35.95 -56.58 -102.55
CA ASN A 330 35.28 -57.36 -103.61
C ASN A 330 35.87 -57.05 -104.99
N ARG A 331 36.19 -55.77 -105.27
CA ARG A 331 36.88 -55.36 -106.50
C ARG A 331 38.31 -55.90 -106.57
N VAL A 332 39.06 -55.86 -105.47
CA VAL A 332 40.40 -56.46 -105.37
C VAL A 332 40.33 -57.97 -105.52
N HIS A 333 39.30 -58.63 -105.00
CA HIS A 333 39.10 -60.08 -105.16
C HIS A 333 38.85 -60.45 -106.62
N ALA A 334 37.95 -59.73 -107.32
CA ALA A 334 37.75 -59.91 -108.76
C ALA A 334 39.03 -59.62 -109.56
N LEU A 335 39.75 -58.54 -109.24
CA LEU A 335 41.06 -58.24 -109.84
C LEU A 335 42.13 -59.27 -109.48
N MET A 336 42.04 -59.96 -108.34
CA MET A 336 42.91 -61.07 -107.97
C MET A 336 42.55 -62.34 -108.73
N GLU A 337 41.27 -62.60 -109.02
CA GLU A 337 40.87 -63.68 -109.93
C GLU A 337 41.34 -63.39 -111.36
N GLU A 338 41.26 -62.13 -111.82
CA GLU A 338 41.88 -61.69 -113.09
C GLU A 338 43.41 -61.78 -113.04
N ILE A 339 44.06 -61.43 -111.92
CA ILE A 339 45.53 -61.53 -111.75
C ILE A 339 46.00 -62.97 -111.57
N ASP A 340 45.18 -63.91 -111.09
CA ASP A 340 45.50 -65.34 -111.10
C ASP A 340 45.30 -65.95 -112.49
N GLN A 341 44.32 -65.48 -113.27
CA GLN A 341 44.20 -65.81 -114.69
C GLN A 341 45.40 -65.26 -115.49
N LEU A 342 45.73 -63.98 -115.29
CA LEU A 342 46.93 -63.34 -115.85
C LEU A 342 48.23 -63.85 -115.22
N GLY A 343 48.19 -64.48 -114.04
CA GLY A 343 49.33 -65.04 -113.32
C GLY A 343 49.68 -66.44 -113.78
N ARG A 344 48.65 -67.23 -114.14
CA ARG A 344 48.81 -68.43 -114.98
C ARG A 344 49.40 -68.09 -116.37
N LEU A 345 49.33 -66.82 -116.80
CA LEU A 345 49.99 -66.30 -118.01
C LEU A 345 51.36 -65.60 -117.70
N LYS A 346 51.51 -64.93 -116.56
CA LYS A 346 52.66 -64.10 -116.14
C LYS A 346 53.61 -64.79 -115.14
N ALA A 347 53.39 -66.07 -114.83
CA ALA A 347 54.46 -66.96 -114.34
C ALA A 347 55.66 -67.03 -115.32
N SER A 348 55.49 -66.49 -116.53
CA SER A 348 56.53 -66.19 -117.52
C SER A 348 57.42 -64.97 -117.22
N TYR A 349 57.01 -64.01 -116.37
CA TYR A 349 57.75 -62.74 -116.16
C TYR A 349 57.89 -62.29 -114.70
N HIS A 350 59.16 -62.33 -114.27
CA HIS A 350 59.68 -62.07 -112.92
C HIS A 350 59.94 -60.57 -112.63
N ARG A 351 60.18 -60.25 -111.34
CA ARG A 351 60.74 -58.99 -110.77
C ARG A 351 59.93 -57.69 -110.86
N GLU A 352 59.76 -57.03 -109.70
CA GLU A 352 59.65 -55.57 -109.59
C GLU A 352 60.07 -55.08 -108.18
N GLU A 353 61.35 -55.29 -107.86
CA GLU A 353 61.92 -55.23 -106.50
C GLU A 353 62.01 -53.80 -105.91
N ASN A 354 61.99 -52.78 -106.76
CA ASN A 354 62.27 -51.38 -106.39
C ASN A 354 61.09 -50.63 -105.74
N GLY A 355 59.88 -51.19 -105.73
CA GLY A 355 58.72 -50.56 -105.09
C GLY A 355 58.74 -50.61 -103.56
N LEU A 356 59.36 -51.66 -103.00
CA LEU A 356 59.37 -51.94 -101.56
C LEU A 356 60.14 -50.90 -100.74
N GLN A 357 61.25 -50.38 -101.26
CA GLN A 357 62.11 -49.46 -100.50
C GLN A 357 61.40 -48.14 -100.19
N LYS A 358 60.78 -47.49 -101.19
CA LYS A 358 60.05 -46.22 -100.98
C LYS A 358 58.87 -46.39 -100.02
N LEU A 359 58.24 -47.56 -100.01
CA LEU A 359 57.15 -47.87 -99.09
C LEU A 359 57.66 -47.94 -97.64
N MET A 360 58.87 -48.45 -97.40
CA MET A 360 59.49 -48.42 -96.07
C MET A 360 59.86 -47.00 -95.64
N ASP A 361 60.51 -46.21 -96.50
CA ASP A 361 60.94 -44.84 -96.19
C ASP A 361 59.74 -43.96 -95.76
N GLU A 362 58.59 -44.08 -96.44
CA GLU A 362 57.36 -43.35 -96.10
C GLU A 362 56.69 -43.90 -94.82
N LEU A 363 56.75 -45.22 -94.58
CA LEU A 363 56.24 -45.84 -93.35
C LEU A 363 57.01 -45.37 -92.11
N GLU A 364 58.34 -45.26 -92.19
CA GLU A 364 59.17 -44.74 -91.11
C GLU A 364 58.84 -43.27 -90.79
N GLN A 365 58.59 -42.44 -91.80
CA GLN A 365 58.18 -41.05 -91.60
C GLN A 365 56.79 -40.94 -90.94
N GLN A 366 55.83 -41.77 -91.33
CA GLN A 366 54.50 -41.84 -90.69
C GLN A 366 54.59 -42.33 -89.24
N HIS A 367 55.45 -43.32 -88.95
CA HIS A 367 55.67 -43.78 -87.58
C HIS A 367 56.38 -42.75 -86.71
N SER A 368 57.41 -42.06 -87.23
CA SER A 368 58.15 -41.01 -86.53
C SER A 368 57.26 -39.82 -86.14
N THR A 369 56.44 -39.32 -87.07
CA THR A 369 55.47 -38.24 -86.80
C THR A 369 54.39 -38.66 -85.79
N LYS A 370 53.93 -39.91 -85.85
CA LYS A 370 52.99 -40.47 -84.86
C LYS A 370 53.61 -40.65 -83.47
N ILE A 371 54.87 -41.03 -83.37
CA ILE A 371 55.61 -41.09 -82.09
C ILE A 371 55.78 -39.68 -81.51
N SER A 372 56.16 -38.69 -82.32
CA SER A 372 56.34 -37.30 -81.86
C SER A 372 55.06 -36.68 -81.31
N SER A 373 53.93 -36.88 -81.99
CA SER A 373 52.60 -36.41 -81.53
C SER A 373 52.11 -37.12 -80.27
N LEU A 374 52.31 -38.45 -80.16
CA LEU A 374 52.02 -39.18 -78.93
C LEU A 374 52.89 -38.72 -77.76
N THR A 375 54.19 -38.49 -77.98
CA THR A 375 55.10 -37.96 -76.95
C THR A 375 54.65 -36.58 -76.48
N SER A 376 54.29 -35.69 -77.41
CA SER A 376 53.74 -34.37 -77.07
C SER A 376 52.46 -34.48 -76.23
N ARG A 377 51.51 -35.37 -76.60
CA ARG A 377 50.26 -35.55 -75.84
C ARG A 377 50.51 -36.19 -74.47
N ILE A 378 51.51 -37.07 -74.32
CA ILE A 378 51.93 -37.60 -73.01
C ILE A 378 52.43 -36.45 -72.13
N THR A 379 53.38 -35.62 -72.60
CA THR A 379 53.90 -34.50 -71.78
C THR A 379 52.82 -33.47 -71.41
N GLN A 380 51.80 -33.29 -72.27
CA GLN A 380 50.64 -32.47 -71.95
C GLN A 380 49.76 -33.11 -70.87
N LEU A 381 49.46 -34.41 -70.97
CA LEU A 381 48.69 -35.17 -69.97
C LEU A 381 49.41 -35.26 -68.62
N GLU A 382 50.74 -35.35 -68.62
CA GLU A 382 51.56 -35.31 -67.40
C GLU A 382 51.45 -33.94 -66.72
N LYS A 383 51.47 -32.84 -67.48
CA LYS A 383 51.24 -31.49 -66.93
C LYS A 383 49.80 -31.32 -66.42
N GLU A 384 48.80 -31.69 -67.23
CA GLU A 384 47.37 -31.65 -66.87
C GLU A 384 47.13 -32.43 -65.56
N ARG A 385 47.79 -33.59 -65.39
CA ARG A 385 47.79 -34.36 -64.14
C ARG A 385 48.43 -33.59 -62.98
N THR A 386 49.63 -33.02 -63.14
CA THR A 386 50.29 -32.30 -62.04
C THR A 386 49.54 -31.04 -61.61
N ASP A 387 48.92 -30.33 -62.56
CA ASP A 387 48.12 -29.15 -62.26
C ASP A 387 46.89 -29.55 -61.41
N VAL A 388 46.18 -30.63 -61.77
CA VAL A 388 45.05 -31.18 -61.00
C VAL A 388 45.49 -31.75 -59.64
N GLU A 389 46.65 -32.41 -59.55
CA GLU A 389 47.19 -32.90 -58.27
C GLU A 389 47.52 -31.74 -57.29
N ASN A 390 47.96 -30.59 -57.81
CA ASN A 390 48.15 -29.38 -57.00
C ASN A 390 46.81 -28.76 -56.56
N GLU A 391 45.85 -28.58 -57.47
CA GLU A 391 44.53 -28.02 -57.15
C GLU A 391 43.78 -28.86 -56.08
N LEU A 392 43.87 -30.19 -56.17
CA LEU A 392 43.32 -31.09 -55.15
C LEU A 392 44.05 -30.98 -53.81
N GLY A 393 45.36 -30.76 -53.82
CA GLY A 393 46.17 -30.52 -52.62
C GLY A 393 45.77 -29.23 -51.90
N ASP A 394 45.65 -28.12 -52.63
CA ASP A 394 45.24 -26.82 -52.07
C ASP A 394 43.78 -26.85 -51.58
N ASN A 395 42.85 -27.47 -52.32
CA ASN A 395 41.46 -27.61 -51.88
C ASN A 395 41.34 -28.46 -50.59
N LEU A 396 42.16 -29.52 -50.46
CA LEU A 396 42.20 -30.34 -49.25
C LEU A 396 42.81 -29.57 -48.08
N LYS A 397 43.82 -28.73 -48.32
CA LYS A 397 44.42 -27.85 -47.30
C LYS A 397 43.43 -26.80 -46.80
N GLU A 398 42.73 -26.10 -47.70
CA GLU A 398 41.68 -25.12 -47.34
C GLU A 398 40.57 -25.76 -46.49
N ARG A 399 40.13 -26.97 -46.85
CA ARG A 399 39.15 -27.73 -46.05
C ARG A 399 39.68 -28.12 -44.67
N LEU A 400 40.96 -28.45 -44.53
CA LEU A 400 41.56 -28.73 -43.22
C LEU A 400 41.61 -27.46 -42.36
N GLU A 401 41.99 -26.32 -42.93
CA GLU A 401 42.03 -25.03 -42.23
C GLU A 401 40.63 -24.59 -41.74
N GLU A 402 39.59 -24.74 -42.56
CA GLU A 402 38.21 -24.46 -42.15
C GLU A 402 37.68 -25.48 -41.12
N ILE A 403 38.08 -26.77 -41.20
CA ILE A 403 37.75 -27.76 -40.15
C ILE A 403 38.42 -27.40 -38.82
N GLU A 404 39.67 -26.91 -38.82
CA GLU A 404 40.36 -26.46 -37.61
C GLU A 404 39.73 -25.18 -37.04
N ARG A 405 39.35 -24.23 -37.90
CA ARG A 405 38.59 -23.04 -37.52
C ARG A 405 37.25 -23.38 -36.87
N LEU A 406 36.46 -24.28 -37.46
CA LEU A 406 35.17 -24.72 -36.91
C LEU A 406 35.34 -25.46 -35.58
N ARG A 407 36.41 -26.23 -35.40
CA ARG A 407 36.78 -26.82 -34.10
C ARG A 407 37.14 -25.76 -33.07
N ALA A 408 37.88 -24.71 -33.44
CA ALA A 408 38.20 -23.61 -32.55
C ALA A 408 36.95 -22.82 -32.12
N GLU A 409 36.03 -22.53 -33.05
CA GLU A 409 34.75 -21.87 -32.75
C GLU A 409 33.85 -22.74 -31.85
N PHE A 410 33.80 -24.06 -32.09
CA PHE A 410 33.09 -25.01 -31.23
C PHE A 410 33.67 -25.04 -29.81
N ASN A 411 35.00 -25.09 -29.67
CA ASN A 411 35.67 -25.07 -28.37
C ASN A 411 35.41 -23.77 -27.61
N LEU A 412 35.41 -22.61 -28.29
CA LEU A 412 35.09 -21.32 -27.69
C LEU A 412 33.64 -21.29 -27.16
N LYS A 413 32.67 -21.72 -27.98
CA LYS A 413 31.26 -21.81 -27.58
C LYS A 413 31.02 -22.81 -26.44
N SER A 414 31.79 -23.90 -26.40
CA SER A 414 31.78 -24.86 -25.29
C SER A 414 32.27 -24.19 -23.99
N LEU A 415 33.36 -23.42 -24.06
CA LEU A 415 33.85 -22.66 -22.90
C LEU A 415 32.81 -21.63 -22.41
N GLU A 416 32.28 -20.80 -23.31
CA GLU A 416 31.21 -19.84 -23.04
C GLU A 416 29.97 -20.49 -22.39
N TYR A 417 29.59 -21.68 -22.86
CA TYR A 417 28.50 -22.46 -22.27
C TYR A 417 28.83 -22.94 -20.85
N THR A 418 30.05 -23.42 -20.58
CA THR A 418 30.44 -23.78 -19.20
C THR A 418 30.50 -22.59 -18.25
N ASP A 419 30.92 -21.41 -18.72
CA ASP A 419 30.93 -20.19 -17.91
C ASP A 419 29.53 -19.61 -17.71
N SER A 420 28.63 -19.75 -18.70
CA SER A 420 27.20 -19.48 -18.54
C SER A 420 26.59 -20.37 -17.43
N ILE A 421 26.88 -21.68 -17.44
CA ILE A 421 26.45 -22.60 -16.37
C ILE A 421 27.01 -22.17 -15.00
N LYS A 422 28.31 -21.85 -14.89
CA LYS A 422 28.92 -21.38 -13.63
C LYS A 422 28.28 -20.09 -13.11
N ASN A 423 27.84 -19.20 -14.00
CA ASN A 423 27.15 -17.97 -13.62
C ASN A 423 25.69 -18.20 -13.23
N ILE A 424 25.03 -19.20 -13.83
CA ILE A 424 23.69 -19.65 -13.42
C ILE A 424 23.74 -20.33 -12.05
N THR A 425 24.71 -21.22 -11.79
CA THR A 425 24.84 -21.88 -10.47
C THR A 425 25.12 -20.89 -9.35
N LYS A 426 26.03 -19.91 -9.56
CA LYS A 426 26.28 -18.82 -8.60
C LYS A 426 25.02 -18.02 -8.27
N ARG A 427 24.25 -17.60 -9.29
CA ARG A 427 22.98 -16.91 -9.07
C ARG A 427 21.98 -17.78 -8.30
N ASN A 428 21.94 -19.08 -8.56
CA ASN A 428 21.07 -20.00 -7.81
C ASN A 428 21.53 -20.13 -6.34
N GLU A 429 22.83 -20.11 -6.04
CA GLU A 429 23.36 -20.06 -4.67
C GLU A 429 23.01 -18.74 -3.96
N GLU A 430 23.06 -17.60 -4.66
CA GLU A 430 22.64 -16.27 -4.16
C GLU A 430 21.12 -16.21 -3.92
N ILE A 431 20.32 -16.81 -4.80
CA ILE A 431 18.88 -16.98 -4.65
C ILE A 431 18.55 -17.87 -3.43
N LEU A 432 19.29 -18.95 -3.20
CA LEU A 432 19.09 -19.82 -2.03
C LEU A 432 19.39 -19.07 -0.71
N LYS A 433 20.52 -18.35 -0.64
CA LYS A 433 20.89 -17.54 0.55
C LYS A 433 19.84 -16.47 0.86
N SER A 434 19.41 -15.71 -0.15
CA SER A 434 18.35 -14.70 0.03
C SER A 434 16.99 -15.31 0.39
N GLN A 435 16.66 -16.53 -0.08
CA GLN A 435 15.48 -17.27 0.38
C GLN A 435 15.58 -17.70 1.85
N GLU A 436 16.76 -18.10 2.34
CA GLU A 436 17.02 -18.41 3.75
C GLU A 436 16.92 -17.17 4.64
N GLU A 437 17.47 -16.03 4.20
CA GLU A 437 17.34 -14.73 4.88
C GLU A 437 15.87 -14.28 4.95
N ILE A 438 15.13 -14.35 3.83
CA ILE A 438 13.69 -14.04 3.78
C ILE A 438 12.89 -14.97 4.70
N LYS A 439 13.28 -16.25 4.82
CA LYS A 439 12.65 -17.20 5.75
C LYS A 439 12.92 -16.80 7.21
N SER A 440 14.17 -16.51 7.55
CA SER A 440 14.56 -16.02 8.89
C SER A 440 13.78 -14.75 9.28
N LEU A 441 13.72 -13.76 8.38
CA LEU A 441 12.96 -12.52 8.60
C LEU A 441 11.45 -12.78 8.75
N ARG A 442 10.86 -13.68 7.97
CA ARG A 442 9.44 -14.08 8.13
C ARG A 442 9.17 -14.74 9.47
N ASP A 443 10.06 -15.59 9.95
CA ASP A 443 9.88 -16.29 11.23
C ASP A 443 10.12 -15.35 12.43
N GLN A 444 11.01 -14.36 12.30
CA GLN A 444 11.12 -13.23 13.23
C GLN A 444 9.83 -12.38 13.24
N LEU A 445 9.26 -12.07 12.07
CA LEU A 445 8.02 -11.28 11.96
C LEU A 445 6.86 -11.99 12.67
N LYS A 446 6.67 -13.29 12.44
CA LYS A 446 5.68 -14.12 13.17
C LYS A 446 5.88 -14.09 14.68
N ALA A 447 7.13 -14.15 15.16
CA ALA A 447 7.43 -14.08 16.59
C ALA A 447 7.03 -12.70 17.18
N VAL A 448 7.25 -11.61 16.44
CA VAL A 448 6.78 -10.27 16.82
C VAL A 448 5.25 -10.16 16.77
N GLU A 449 4.58 -10.78 15.81
CA GLU A 449 3.11 -10.84 15.75
C GLU A 449 2.51 -11.60 16.93
N GLN A 450 3.09 -12.75 17.31
CA GLN A 450 2.69 -13.52 18.49
C GLN A 450 2.95 -12.78 19.81
N ALA A 451 4.09 -12.09 19.92
CA ALA A 451 4.36 -11.21 21.05
C ALA A 451 3.30 -10.09 21.14
N ARG A 452 2.99 -9.45 20.01
CA ARG A 452 1.98 -8.39 19.92
C ARG A 452 0.56 -8.88 20.24
N SER A 453 0.15 -10.08 19.82
CA SER A 453 -1.15 -10.64 20.19
C SER A 453 -1.21 -10.92 21.69
N SER A 454 -0.17 -11.53 22.27
CA SER A 454 -0.12 -11.77 23.72
C SER A 454 -0.14 -10.47 24.55
N GLN A 455 0.47 -9.39 24.04
CA GLN A 455 0.39 -8.07 24.64
C GLN A 455 -1.02 -7.45 24.50
N SER A 456 -1.69 -7.65 23.36
CA SER A 456 -3.08 -7.24 23.16
C SER A 456 -4.03 -7.95 24.13
N ASP A 457 -3.86 -9.26 24.34
CA ASP A 457 -4.65 -10.04 25.30
C ASP A 457 -4.41 -9.58 26.75
N LEU A 458 -3.18 -9.18 27.09
CA LEU A 458 -2.86 -8.60 28.40
C LEU A 458 -3.52 -7.22 28.58
N VAL A 459 -3.46 -6.35 27.57
CA VAL A 459 -4.13 -5.05 27.59
C VAL A 459 -5.65 -5.19 27.71
N LEU A 460 -6.26 -6.16 27.03
CA LEU A 460 -7.69 -6.46 27.16
C LEU A 460 -8.06 -6.92 28.58
N LYS A 461 -7.25 -7.78 29.21
CA LYS A 461 -7.46 -8.20 30.61
C LYS A 461 -7.34 -7.01 31.57
N SER A 462 -6.31 -6.19 31.46
CA SER A 462 -6.17 -4.99 32.29
C SER A 462 -7.27 -3.95 32.03
N HIS A 463 -7.84 -3.89 30.82
CA HIS A 463 -9.00 -3.05 30.54
C HIS A 463 -10.26 -3.56 31.27
N GLN A 464 -10.50 -4.88 31.26
CA GLN A 464 -11.58 -5.52 32.01
C GLN A 464 -11.40 -5.35 33.53
N GLU A 465 -10.18 -5.44 34.05
CA GLU A 465 -9.87 -5.16 35.46
C GLU A 465 -10.17 -3.70 35.82
N LEU A 466 -9.76 -2.74 34.98
CA LEU A 466 -10.08 -1.32 35.16
C LEU A 466 -11.59 -1.02 35.07
N GLU A 467 -12.32 -1.69 34.17
CA GLU A 467 -13.78 -1.58 34.07
C GLU A 467 -14.48 -2.16 35.31
N ASN A 468 -14.04 -3.33 35.80
CA ASN A 468 -14.53 -3.92 37.05
C ASN A 468 -14.28 -3.01 38.25
N LEU A 469 -13.07 -2.44 38.39
CA LEU A 469 -12.75 -1.46 39.43
C LEU A 469 -13.58 -0.17 39.30
N ARG A 470 -13.83 0.30 38.08
CA ARG A 470 -14.70 1.47 37.82
C ARG A 470 -16.14 1.19 38.22
N ASN A 471 -16.65 -0.02 37.98
CA ASN A 471 -17.99 -0.44 38.39
C ASN A 471 -18.09 -0.60 39.92
N GLN A 472 -17.04 -1.10 40.59
CA GLN A 472 -16.96 -1.11 42.06
C GLN A 472 -16.93 0.31 42.65
N LEU A 473 -16.16 1.23 42.05
CA LEU A 473 -16.17 2.64 42.47
C LEU A 473 -17.53 3.29 42.29
N LYS A 474 -18.23 3.02 41.17
CA LYS A 474 -19.60 3.51 40.91
C LYS A 474 -20.59 3.01 41.96
N LEU A 475 -20.54 1.71 42.28
CA LEU A 475 -21.37 1.12 43.33
C LEU A 475 -21.06 1.72 44.71
N LEU A 476 -19.77 1.97 45.03
CA LEU A 476 -19.38 2.62 46.27
C LEU A 476 -19.89 4.07 46.34
N THR A 477 -19.81 4.86 45.27
CA THR A 477 -20.39 6.20 45.23
C THR A 477 -21.90 6.18 45.37
N GLU A 478 -22.60 5.26 44.70
CA GLU A 478 -24.06 5.08 44.87
C GLU A 478 -24.42 4.73 46.31
N THR A 479 -23.68 3.82 46.96
CA THR A 479 -23.91 3.53 48.39
C THR A 479 -23.60 4.72 49.30
N LEU A 480 -22.66 5.60 48.93
CA LEU A 480 -22.30 6.78 49.70
C LEU A 480 -23.38 7.87 49.58
N GLU A 481 -23.88 8.14 48.38
CA GLU A 481 -25.07 8.98 48.15
C GLU A 481 -26.30 8.43 48.90
N GLU A 482 -26.45 7.10 48.95
CA GLU A 482 -27.46 6.40 49.76
C GLU A 482 -27.26 6.55 51.29
N LYS A 483 -26.05 6.86 51.76
CA LYS A 483 -25.78 7.18 53.18
C LYS A 483 -25.98 8.66 53.46
N GLU A 484 -25.49 9.56 52.60
CA GLU A 484 -25.67 11.01 52.75
C GLU A 484 -27.14 11.42 52.67
N SER A 485 -27.93 10.79 51.79
CA SER A 485 -29.38 10.99 51.71
C SER A 485 -30.12 10.47 52.95
N ARG A 486 -29.76 9.29 53.48
CA ARG A 486 -30.30 8.79 54.76
C ARG A 486 -29.88 9.67 55.94
N GLU A 487 -28.64 10.15 55.97
CA GLU A 487 -28.16 11.08 57.00
C GLU A 487 -28.89 12.42 56.91
N SER A 488 -29.17 12.92 55.71
CA SER A 488 -29.97 14.13 55.48
C SER A 488 -31.43 13.95 55.90
N GLN A 489 -32.02 12.77 55.64
CA GLN A 489 -33.34 12.40 56.17
C GLN A 489 -33.33 12.36 57.70
N LEU A 490 -32.36 11.69 58.32
CA LEU A 490 -32.22 11.62 59.78
C LEU A 490 -32.00 13.01 60.40
N LYS A 491 -31.17 13.87 59.82
CA LYS A 491 -31.01 15.29 60.21
C LYS A 491 -32.36 16.02 60.16
N SER A 492 -33.13 15.85 59.07
CA SER A 492 -34.46 16.47 58.96
C SER A 492 -35.49 15.92 59.98
N GLN A 493 -35.38 14.64 60.36
CA GLN A 493 -36.20 14.05 61.42
C GLN A 493 -35.78 14.56 62.80
N VAL A 494 -34.47 14.72 63.04
CA VAL A 494 -33.92 15.30 64.28
C VAL A 494 -34.32 16.77 64.43
N GLU A 495 -34.31 17.59 63.36
CA GLU A 495 -34.84 18.96 63.43
C GLU A 495 -36.36 18.98 63.66
N LYS A 496 -37.15 18.11 63.01
CA LYS A 496 -38.59 17.98 63.33
C LYS A 496 -38.83 17.60 64.79
N LEU A 497 -38.07 16.63 65.32
CA LEU A 497 -38.15 16.24 66.72
C LEU A 497 -37.68 17.35 67.68
N LYS A 498 -36.72 18.20 67.28
CA LYS A 498 -36.36 19.41 68.04
C LYS A 498 -37.48 20.45 68.02
N ASP A 499 -38.12 20.70 66.87
CA ASP A 499 -39.24 21.64 66.78
C ASP A 499 -40.48 21.10 67.50
N GLU A 500 -40.76 19.79 67.45
CA GLU A 500 -41.79 19.13 68.27
C GLU A 500 -41.47 19.23 69.76
N MET A 501 -40.24 18.96 70.18
CA MET A 501 -39.77 19.19 71.56
C MET A 501 -39.92 20.65 71.97
N ARG A 502 -39.59 21.61 71.10
CA ARG A 502 -39.69 23.05 71.34
C ARG A 502 -41.14 23.54 71.40
N ASN A 503 -42.04 22.91 70.66
CA ASN A 503 -43.48 23.14 70.74
C ASN A 503 -44.08 22.51 72.01
N VAL A 504 -43.63 21.31 72.41
CA VAL A 504 -43.99 20.69 73.69
C VAL A 504 -43.47 21.51 74.87
N GLU A 505 -42.25 22.04 74.78
CA GLU A 505 -41.67 22.99 75.74
C GLU A 505 -42.46 24.30 75.75
N GLY A 506 -42.82 24.88 74.60
CA GLY A 506 -43.69 26.06 74.53
C GLY A 506 -45.09 25.85 75.13
N VAL A 507 -45.70 24.69 74.93
CA VAL A 507 -46.98 24.31 75.58
C VAL A 507 -46.79 24.11 77.09
N LYS A 508 -45.63 23.60 77.53
CA LYS A 508 -45.27 23.40 78.94
C LYS A 508 -44.92 24.73 79.64
N GLU A 509 -44.35 25.69 78.92
CA GLU A 509 -44.14 27.08 79.34
C GLU A 509 -45.48 27.78 79.58
N LEU A 510 -46.45 27.57 78.67
CA LEU A 510 -47.82 28.10 78.79
C LEU A 510 -48.64 27.47 79.93
N LEU A 511 -48.23 26.27 80.39
CA LEU A 511 -48.92 25.49 81.44
C LEU A 511 -48.23 25.52 82.81
N ARG A 512 -47.09 26.19 82.98
CA ARG A 512 -46.34 26.16 84.26
C ARG A 512 -45.85 27.51 84.79
N GLY A 513 -46.79 28.42 84.97
CA GLY A 513 -46.64 29.47 85.99
C GLY A 513 -46.47 28.87 87.39
N THR A 514 -45.89 29.66 88.30
CA THR A 514 -45.54 29.33 89.72
C THR A 514 -44.42 28.30 89.94
N ASP A 515 -43.25 28.86 90.28
CA ASP A 515 -42.52 28.66 91.54
C ASP A 515 -41.65 27.40 91.82
N GLU A 516 -40.35 27.72 91.94
CA GLU A 516 -39.44 27.39 93.04
C GLU A 516 -38.63 26.06 93.15
N SER A 517 -37.33 26.29 93.32
CA SER A 517 -36.39 25.65 94.28
C SER A 517 -35.58 24.39 93.90
N LYS A 518 -34.24 24.57 94.04
CA LYS A 518 -33.16 23.60 94.34
C LYS A 518 -32.74 22.65 93.21
N ARG A 519 -31.54 22.76 92.61
CA ARG A 519 -30.14 22.69 93.11
C ARG A 519 -29.59 21.26 93.23
N PHE A 520 -28.75 20.88 92.27
CA PHE A 520 -27.38 20.34 92.40
C PHE A 520 -26.74 20.59 91.01
N ASP A 521 -25.69 21.41 90.83
CA ASP A 521 -24.30 21.27 91.30
C ASP A 521 -23.68 19.91 90.91
N GLY A 522 -22.93 19.91 89.79
CA GLY A 522 -22.49 18.68 89.09
C GLY A 522 -21.38 18.88 88.04
N VAL A 523 -20.44 19.78 88.31
CA VAL A 523 -19.06 19.88 87.76
C VAL A 523 -18.78 19.22 86.39
N GLY A 524 -18.66 20.03 85.33
CA GLY A 524 -18.06 19.59 84.07
C GLY A 524 -16.53 19.73 84.03
N TYR A 525 -15.87 18.94 83.19
CA TYR A 525 -14.48 19.16 82.75
C TYR A 525 -14.36 18.92 81.23
N PHE A 526 -13.28 19.43 80.65
CA PHE A 526 -13.15 19.72 79.22
C PHE A 526 -12.40 18.63 78.42
N SER A 527 -12.40 18.85 77.10
CA SER A 527 -11.31 18.62 76.14
C SER A 527 -11.01 17.20 75.64
N ASN A 528 -11.07 17.09 74.30
CA ASN A 528 -10.22 16.24 73.46
C ASN A 528 -8.74 16.25 73.92
N PHE A 529 -7.98 15.20 73.59
CA PHE A 529 -6.80 15.38 72.70
C PHE A 529 -6.28 14.06 72.10
N SER A 530 -5.90 14.14 70.81
CA SER A 530 -4.84 13.39 70.09
C SER A 530 -4.52 11.91 70.39
N ASN A 531 -4.84 11.06 69.42
CA ASN A 531 -3.85 10.45 68.50
C ASN A 531 -2.60 9.72 69.06
N SER A 532 -2.67 8.38 69.17
CA SER A 532 -1.53 7.43 69.12
C SER A 532 -2.08 6.03 68.79
N SER A 533 -1.67 5.21 67.80
CA SER A 533 -0.44 5.01 67.01
C SER A 533 0.64 4.11 67.67
N LYS A 534 0.75 2.85 67.21
CA LYS A 534 1.75 1.80 67.57
C LYS A 534 1.61 1.28 69.01
N LEU A 535 1.99 0.06 69.44
CA LEU A 535 2.89 -1.01 68.95
C LEU A 535 2.19 -2.41 69.09
N PHE A 536 2.68 -3.61 68.74
CA PHE A 536 3.78 -4.21 67.93
C PHE A 536 4.29 -5.50 68.64
N HIS A 537 4.06 -6.70 68.08
CA HIS A 537 4.77 -7.99 68.33
C HIS A 537 4.18 -9.06 67.39
N GLN A 538 4.92 -10.00 66.77
CA GLN A 538 6.39 -10.11 66.57
C GLN A 538 6.68 -11.10 65.40
N GLN A 539 7.94 -11.16 64.94
CA GLN A 539 8.55 -12.06 63.93
C GLN A 539 8.32 -11.62 62.47
N GLU A 540 9.29 -11.17 61.67
CA GLU A 540 10.79 -11.21 61.73
C GLU A 540 11.40 -12.63 61.73
N LEU A 541 12.29 -13.05 60.81
CA LEU A 541 12.82 -12.48 59.53
C LEU A 541 12.72 -13.59 58.43
N SER A 542 13.51 -13.76 57.35
CA SER A 542 14.74 -13.15 56.79
C SER A 542 14.96 -13.57 55.31
N ASN A 543 15.57 -12.68 54.51
CA ASN A 543 16.43 -12.94 53.32
C ASN A 543 15.81 -13.67 52.09
N GLU A 544 15.88 -13.20 50.84
CA GLU A 544 17.01 -12.73 49.99
C GLU A 544 17.66 -13.85 49.17
N ASN A 545 17.73 -13.65 47.84
CA ASN A 545 18.47 -14.39 46.79
C ASN A 545 18.54 -15.93 46.83
N ASN A 546 18.02 -16.58 45.77
CA ASN A 546 18.91 -17.25 44.81
C ASN A 546 18.22 -17.68 43.50
N ARG A 547 19.05 -17.86 42.45
CA ARG A 547 18.75 -18.64 41.23
C ARG A 547 19.64 -19.89 41.27
N GLU A 548 19.07 -21.06 40.98
CA GLU A 548 19.71 -22.30 40.47
C GLU A 548 18.55 -23.31 40.30
N ILE A 549 18.43 -24.18 39.29
CA ILE A 549 19.37 -24.85 38.36
C ILE A 549 20.29 -25.86 39.06
N HIS A 550 19.91 -27.14 39.01
CA HIS A 550 20.68 -28.30 38.52
C HIS A 550 19.72 -29.53 38.66
N GLU A 551 19.40 -30.31 37.63
CA GLU A 551 20.23 -31.18 36.78
C GLU A 551 20.68 -32.46 37.49
N ILE A 552 20.34 -33.63 36.93
CA ILE A 552 21.10 -34.90 36.98
C ILE A 552 20.78 -35.73 35.71
N ILE A 553 21.76 -35.90 34.81
CA ILE A 553 22.08 -37.13 33.99
C ILE A 553 21.04 -37.58 32.92
N ASP A 554 21.37 -37.98 31.66
CA ASP A 554 22.56 -38.69 31.13
C ASP A 554 22.94 -38.41 29.63
N LYS A 555 24.26 -38.44 29.35
CA LYS A 555 25.04 -38.82 28.11
C LYS A 555 24.87 -38.22 26.68
N ASP A 556 26.06 -38.05 26.07
CA ASP A 556 26.52 -38.13 24.65
C ASP A 556 25.85 -37.29 23.53
N GLY A 557 26.58 -36.64 22.59
CA GLY A 557 28.05 -36.46 22.43
C GLY A 557 28.49 -35.74 21.13
N THR A 558 29.78 -35.37 21.05
CA THR A 558 30.62 -34.94 19.88
C THR A 558 30.30 -33.66 19.05
N GLU A 559 31.25 -32.71 19.08
CA GLU A 559 31.91 -32.00 17.93
C GLU A 559 31.10 -31.02 17.03
N ASN A 560 31.66 -29.93 16.44
CA ASN A 560 32.97 -29.24 16.56
C ASN A 560 32.89 -27.78 15.99
N GLU A 561 33.82 -26.89 16.39
CA GLU A 561 34.44 -25.74 15.64
C GLU A 561 33.59 -24.70 14.81
N GLU A 562 33.99 -23.44 14.59
CA GLU A 562 34.90 -22.50 15.28
C GLU A 562 34.59 -21.02 14.86
N SER A 563 35.16 -20.05 15.59
CA SER A 563 35.66 -18.73 15.11
C SER A 563 34.80 -17.57 14.56
N LYS A 564 34.74 -16.51 15.40
CA LYS A 564 35.24 -15.12 15.16
C LYS A 564 34.41 -14.06 14.37
N ASP A 565 34.19 -12.95 15.09
CA ASP A 565 34.35 -11.53 14.72
C ASP A 565 33.68 -10.92 13.46
N ALA A 566 32.77 -9.98 13.71
CA ALA A 566 32.41 -8.91 12.76
C ALA A 566 32.34 -7.55 13.47
N ARG A 567 33.08 -6.55 12.95
CA ARG A 567 32.92 -5.12 13.30
C ARG A 567 32.04 -4.43 12.26
N SER A 568 31.26 -3.45 12.71
CA SER A 568 30.40 -2.64 11.83
C SER A 568 31.20 -1.79 10.83
N LEU A 569 30.67 -1.61 9.61
CA LEU A 569 30.31 -0.29 9.09
C LEU A 569 29.37 -0.32 7.86
N ASN A 570 28.28 0.44 7.95
CA ASN A 570 27.62 1.27 6.93
C ASN A 570 27.44 0.89 5.44
N GLN A 571 26.23 1.29 4.98
CA GLN A 571 25.88 2.05 3.77
C GLN A 571 25.21 1.36 2.55
N GLN A 572 24.01 1.90 2.25
CA GLN A 572 23.35 2.07 0.94
C GLN A 572 22.86 0.80 0.22
N GLU A 573 21.56 0.55 0.09
CA GLU A 573 20.46 1.25 -0.65
C GLU A 573 20.20 0.57 -2.01
N GLU A 574 18.99 0.77 -2.56
CA GLU A 574 18.48 0.26 -3.85
C GLU A 574 18.15 -1.25 -3.94
N PRO A 575 17.16 -1.66 -4.77
CA PRO A 575 15.92 -2.14 -4.15
C PRO A 575 15.46 -3.55 -4.55
N PHE A 576 14.43 -4.02 -3.83
CA PHE A 576 13.59 -5.15 -4.24
C PHE A 576 12.76 -4.82 -5.49
N ASP A 577 12.82 -5.68 -6.50
CA ASP A 577 11.74 -5.86 -7.48
C ASP A 577 10.88 -7.07 -7.10
N GLN A 578 9.57 -7.00 -7.34
CA GLN A 578 8.58 -8.01 -6.96
C GLN A 578 7.84 -8.57 -8.17
N THR A 579 8.47 -9.48 -8.90
CA THR A 579 7.76 -10.30 -9.89
C THR A 579 6.79 -11.25 -9.19
N ASN A 580 5.49 -11.12 -9.48
CA ASN A 580 4.46 -11.99 -8.92
C ASN A 580 4.71 -13.46 -9.29
N HIS A 581 4.80 -14.32 -8.28
CA HIS A 581 4.68 -15.76 -8.48
C HIS A 581 3.22 -16.13 -8.71
N GLU A 582 2.87 -16.47 -9.95
CA GLU A 582 1.73 -17.36 -10.17
C GLU A 582 2.03 -18.75 -9.60
N ASN A 583 1.00 -19.45 -9.14
CA ASN A 583 1.13 -20.81 -8.65
C ASN A 583 1.46 -21.76 -9.80
N ASN A 584 2.64 -22.40 -9.74
CA ASN A 584 2.71 -23.84 -9.96
C ASN A 584 3.96 -24.45 -9.33
N GLY A 585 3.76 -25.29 -8.32
CA GLY A 585 4.83 -26.11 -7.77
C GLY A 585 5.11 -27.29 -8.70
N HIS A 586 6.18 -27.22 -9.49
CA HIS A 586 6.75 -28.40 -10.14
C HIS A 586 7.95 -28.89 -9.34
N LYS A 587 7.71 -29.91 -8.52
CA LYS A 587 8.79 -30.76 -8.00
C LYS A 587 9.36 -31.51 -9.20
N ASN A 588 10.68 -31.53 -9.33
CA ASN A 588 11.32 -32.51 -10.19
C ASN A 588 10.94 -33.92 -9.72
N HIS A 589 10.27 -34.67 -10.60
CA HIS A 589 10.31 -36.11 -10.55
C HIS A 589 10.28 -36.62 -11.98
N ASP A 590 11.35 -37.29 -12.39
CA ASP A 590 11.29 -38.16 -13.56
C ASP A 590 10.24 -39.25 -13.29
N LEU A 591 9.22 -39.30 -14.14
CA LEU A 591 8.66 -40.51 -14.76
C LEU A 591 7.53 -40.09 -15.70
N GLU A 592 7.67 -40.47 -16.98
CA GLU A 592 6.68 -40.36 -18.06
C GLU A 592 6.14 -38.95 -18.38
N ALA A 593 6.42 -38.48 -19.60
CA ALA A 593 5.64 -37.40 -20.19
C ALA A 593 4.23 -37.94 -20.50
N GLU A 594 3.29 -37.73 -19.57
CA GLU A 594 1.89 -38.15 -19.71
C GLU A 594 1.26 -37.44 -20.91
N VAL A 595 1.33 -38.09 -22.07
CA VAL A 595 0.82 -37.56 -23.34
C VAL A 595 -0.67 -37.30 -23.17
N ASN A 596 -1.07 -36.04 -23.16
CA ASN A 596 -2.46 -35.65 -22.93
C ASN A 596 -3.36 -36.22 -24.04
N PHE A 597 -3.95 -37.39 -23.76
CA PHE A 597 -4.77 -38.14 -24.70
C PHE A 597 -6.02 -37.38 -25.12
N GLU A 598 -6.50 -36.44 -24.30
CA GLU A 598 -7.64 -35.58 -24.66
C GLU A 598 -7.24 -34.48 -25.66
N TYR A 599 -6.08 -33.85 -25.49
CA TYR A 599 -5.52 -32.94 -26.50
C TYR A 599 -5.28 -33.66 -27.83
N LEU A 600 -4.67 -34.86 -27.79
CA LEU A 600 -4.46 -35.67 -28.99
C LEU A 600 -5.79 -36.07 -29.64
N ARG A 601 -6.76 -36.56 -28.86
CA ARG A 601 -8.12 -36.91 -29.33
C ARG A 601 -8.82 -35.73 -30.00
N ASN A 602 -8.79 -34.55 -29.40
CA ASN A 602 -9.44 -33.36 -29.94
C ASN A 602 -8.77 -32.89 -31.24
N THR A 603 -7.43 -32.95 -31.32
CA THR A 603 -6.68 -32.71 -32.56
C THR A 603 -7.08 -33.71 -33.66
N LEU A 604 -7.14 -35.01 -33.34
CA LEU A 604 -7.56 -36.05 -34.29
C LEU A 604 -8.99 -35.85 -34.80
N LEU A 605 -9.92 -35.42 -33.93
CA LEU A 605 -11.30 -35.13 -34.31
C LEU A 605 -11.40 -33.96 -35.29
N GLN A 606 -10.70 -32.85 -35.02
CA GLN A 606 -10.66 -31.67 -35.90
C GLN A 606 -10.18 -32.02 -37.32
N PHE A 607 -9.17 -32.90 -37.42
CA PHE A 607 -8.66 -33.41 -38.69
C PHE A 607 -9.62 -34.37 -39.44
N LEU A 608 -10.58 -34.99 -38.74
CA LEU A 608 -11.56 -35.92 -39.32
C LEU A 608 -12.86 -35.22 -39.75
N GLU A 609 -13.25 -34.17 -39.03
CA GLU A 609 -14.39 -33.30 -39.32
C GLU A 609 -14.25 -32.64 -40.71
N HIS A 610 -13.10 -32.02 -40.96
CA HIS A 610 -12.74 -31.40 -42.25
C HIS A 610 -12.22 -32.43 -43.25
N LYS A 611 -12.93 -32.64 -44.37
CA LYS A 611 -12.54 -33.65 -45.39
C LYS A 611 -11.19 -33.32 -46.03
N GLU A 612 -10.97 -32.05 -46.37
CA GLU A 612 -9.76 -31.48 -46.95
C GLU A 612 -8.51 -31.60 -46.03
N MET A 613 -8.70 -31.78 -44.71
CA MET A 613 -7.59 -31.89 -43.75
C MET A 613 -7.10 -33.33 -43.55
N ARG A 614 -7.90 -34.34 -43.92
CA ARG A 614 -7.56 -35.76 -43.72
C ARG A 614 -6.26 -36.23 -44.40
N PRO A 615 -5.85 -35.75 -45.59
CA PRO A 615 -4.53 -36.08 -46.15
C PRO A 615 -3.36 -35.59 -45.29
N HIS A 616 -3.55 -34.47 -44.57
CA HIS A 616 -2.56 -33.96 -43.62
C HIS A 616 -2.51 -34.82 -42.36
N LEU A 617 -3.65 -35.34 -41.88
CA LEU A 617 -3.70 -36.30 -40.79
C LEU A 617 -2.91 -37.58 -41.11
N VAL A 618 -3.09 -38.16 -42.30
CA VAL A 618 -2.32 -39.35 -42.73
C VAL A 618 -0.82 -39.07 -42.76
N ARG A 619 -0.40 -37.85 -43.13
CA ARG A 619 1.01 -37.43 -43.11
C ARG A 619 1.55 -37.32 -41.68
N VAL A 620 0.81 -36.70 -40.76
CA VAL A 620 1.21 -36.54 -39.34
C VAL A 620 1.25 -37.89 -38.63
N LEU A 621 0.21 -38.71 -38.77
CA LEU A 621 0.18 -40.07 -38.23
C LEU A 621 1.28 -40.95 -38.82
N GLY A 622 1.63 -40.76 -40.11
CA GLY A 622 2.74 -41.48 -40.74
C GLY A 622 4.10 -41.20 -40.12
N VAL A 623 4.33 -39.98 -39.63
CA VAL A 623 5.56 -39.62 -38.90
C VAL A 623 5.54 -40.18 -37.47
N ILE A 624 4.41 -40.06 -36.76
CA ILE A 624 4.30 -40.52 -35.35
C ILE A 624 4.34 -42.06 -35.27
N LEU A 625 3.54 -42.73 -36.10
CA LEU A 625 3.35 -44.19 -36.10
C LEU A 625 4.25 -44.91 -37.12
N HIS A 626 5.21 -44.21 -37.72
CA HIS A 626 6.26 -44.76 -38.59
C HIS A 626 5.72 -45.63 -39.75
N PHE A 627 4.66 -45.16 -40.43
CA PHE A 627 4.04 -45.89 -41.55
C PHE A 627 5.01 -46.07 -42.72
N THR A 628 4.99 -47.25 -43.34
CA THR A 628 5.76 -47.48 -44.57
C THR A 628 5.25 -46.62 -45.73
N PRO A 629 6.08 -46.34 -46.76
CA PRO A 629 5.65 -45.67 -47.98
C PRO A 629 4.58 -46.43 -48.79
N GLN A 630 4.24 -47.68 -48.44
CA GLN A 630 3.13 -48.43 -49.02
C GLN A 630 1.83 -48.20 -48.23
N GLU A 631 1.89 -48.24 -46.90
CA GLU A 631 0.75 -47.96 -46.01
C GLU A 631 0.28 -46.52 -46.14
N THR A 632 1.23 -45.56 -46.18
CA THR A 632 0.92 -44.14 -46.39
C THR A 632 0.14 -43.93 -47.69
N ARG A 633 0.54 -44.60 -48.79
CA ARG A 633 -0.18 -44.56 -50.08
C ARG A 633 -1.54 -45.26 -50.00
N ARG A 634 -1.64 -46.40 -49.31
CA ARG A 634 -2.89 -47.16 -49.11
C ARG A 634 -3.92 -46.42 -48.25
N LEU A 635 -3.47 -45.60 -47.31
CA LEU A 635 -4.31 -44.76 -46.45
C LEU A 635 -4.72 -43.47 -47.19
N ALA A 636 -3.79 -42.80 -47.86
CA ALA A 636 -4.10 -41.61 -48.67
C ALA A 636 -5.09 -41.90 -49.81
N ALA A 637 -5.10 -43.13 -50.35
CA ALA A 637 -6.07 -43.56 -51.38
C ALA A 637 -7.46 -43.96 -50.83
N LYS A 638 -7.71 -43.81 -49.53
CA LYS A 638 -8.99 -44.10 -48.85
C LYS A 638 -9.64 -42.86 -48.20
N VAL A 639 -9.01 -41.71 -48.35
CA VAL A 639 -9.27 -40.46 -47.61
C VAL A 639 -9.95 -39.43 -48.50
#